data_AF-A0A9W8B3Z5-F1
#
_entry.id   AF-A0A9W8B3Z5-F1
#
_cell.length_a   1.000
_cell.length_b   1.000
_cell.length_c   1.000
_cell.angle_alpha   90.00
_cell.angle_beta   90.00
_cell.angle_gamma   90.00
#
_symmetry.space_group_name_H-M   'P 1'
#
loop_
_entity.id
_entity.type
_entity.pdbx_description
1 polymer ?
#
loop_
_entity_poly.entity_id
_entity_poly.type
_entity_poly.pdbx_seq_one_letter_code
_entity_poly.pdbx_strand_id
1 'polypeptide(L)'
;MDFSTLKASVINDSAHEERVQVNQRHLIDKILARYAAAFPIYRELLQNANDAGAKEAKIVFRSAASTSATNGVKPVPGTYDPKQLYSTILFQNDGRPFQPADWSRLKKIAEGNPDEQKIGFFGVGFYSLFSICEEPFVISNQECMAFFWKGDQLYTKKAAVPPDQQAQYGDWTTFLLDLRDPQALPDVVEFGQFLACSLTFTRNLEKVSLYADDELLVSVAKTMSPPQPLPCTSHNGRQLTDSARKQLRTTSLDNFFELQAVASSQVIMKAEYLKRTETNKLFWKSPPKFNRMTSTLFFRVAQADLKVLVTREFAEQMERTTKKMPPSFTTAQMVYMGLEEYETSQPLVKDFPLFEALLPFPHQGRVFIGFPTAQTTGFAGHVAAHLIPTVERESIDFIDKHLKVWNENMLHMCALLARILYNDELDDISQKFDRLVANGSLPTTKRMAEKFANAEWTHLERRCIHTMSFFRPQATTPTSLVGHVMAKRFFLTANMPPGVLTSSGVRSCHVARLPVAELLPFIQSTPYISTTMHTEAADMLKALTKHFPMKPLGISDLVKELTARSLTIEETAALLRWWLTYMAAQEKTAQLTEDAQQLHRAVIVLCPLSTPPEPTDAANTKPIPTPLAQFRYYLNSKVVHQGLPVPAETLPWDLSRRFTAPELQRMFGVWQELSLTTWCQFIITQHQTDLEADNVFAEKILTMVSRSIGGLNGEDQALILSLFDQVACVPTQLGHRAPREAYFPNVQLFDDLPIVSLKRLPTALHRILKDLGVRSHVELQLVFDRLANLNWDFERLIKYLVSVREQLTDTEMSHLRQTVFIPGQGLAENATKHSSAQAPKGSSSPTPQRYFKAKQLFVPTEELQALQLPTVTWRSRWRPASDEARFLMALGVQEAPTLVRVIQLAAGAPTQTQRHRALTYLVEHMDPLYRGYYQPSSIQAPFLPCTAWTPEPSPSLTSHGKHASGRWAAEGDPPPVEELYQPHATLASPAECYADMGARVMGFKILHSDWQVHSRMLGISAHPPVSAVLTQLEHSPPCNGVYARGVFEYLASRQAEFSQANWHKLKSLAFIPIDG
;
A
#
# COMPACT_ATOMS: atom_id res chain seq x y z
N MET A 1 -43.85 64.82 46.51
CA MET A 1 -44.96 64.15 47.25
C MET A 1 -44.54 64.02 48.69
N ASP A 2 -45.36 64.52 49.61
CA ASP A 2 -45.08 64.53 51.05
C ASP A 2 -45.83 63.40 51.78
N PHE A 3 -45.30 62.18 51.61
CA PHE A 3 -45.84 60.97 52.23
C PHE A 3 -45.72 60.97 53.76
N SER A 4 -44.72 61.67 54.30
CA SER A 4 -44.44 61.72 55.73
C SER A 4 -45.50 62.53 56.47
N THR A 5 -45.98 63.64 55.89
CA THR A 5 -47.10 64.41 56.44
C THR A 5 -48.40 63.62 56.48
N LEU A 6 -48.70 62.82 55.44
CA LEU A 6 -49.85 61.93 55.44
C LEU A 6 -49.72 60.81 56.48
N LYS A 7 -48.54 60.20 56.63
CA LYS A 7 -48.29 59.21 57.70
C LYS A 7 -48.55 59.82 59.08
N ALA A 8 -48.02 61.02 59.33
CA ALA A 8 -48.19 61.71 60.60
C ALA A 8 -49.66 62.05 60.90
N SER A 9 -50.44 62.46 59.90
CA SER A 9 -51.87 62.74 60.09
C SER A 9 -52.65 61.47 60.45
N VAL A 10 -52.37 60.35 59.80
CA VAL A 10 -53.03 59.05 60.08
C VAL A 10 -52.66 58.51 61.46
N ILE A 11 -51.40 58.65 61.88
CA ILE A 11 -50.97 58.21 63.22
C ILE A 11 -51.61 59.07 64.31
N ASN A 12 -51.76 60.37 64.10
CA ASN A 12 -52.36 61.30 65.06
C ASN A 12 -53.90 61.31 65.03
N ASP A 13 -54.52 60.74 63.99
CA ASP A 13 -55.98 60.64 63.88
C ASP A 13 -56.57 59.73 64.97
N SER A 14 -57.77 60.08 65.41
CA SER A 14 -58.63 59.34 66.35
C SER A 14 -59.26 58.06 65.78
N ALA A 15 -58.87 57.67 64.57
CA ALA A 15 -59.33 56.46 63.89
C ALA A 15 -59.10 55.18 64.71
N HIS A 16 -59.92 54.16 64.45
CA HIS A 16 -59.90 52.89 65.17
C HIS A 16 -58.54 52.18 65.03
N GLU A 17 -57.84 52.02 66.15
CA GLU A 17 -56.59 51.29 66.25
C GLU A 17 -56.85 49.80 66.33
N GLU A 18 -56.16 49.01 65.51
CA GLU A 18 -56.27 47.56 65.51
C GLU A 18 -54.95 46.90 65.90
N ARG A 19 -55.03 45.84 66.70
CA ARG A 19 -53.88 45.04 67.13
C ARG A 19 -53.52 44.02 66.03
N VAL A 20 -52.26 43.99 65.61
CA VAL A 20 -51.74 42.94 64.72
C VAL A 20 -51.63 41.61 65.51
N GLN A 21 -51.95 40.47 64.89
CA GLN A 21 -52.00 39.17 65.59
C GLN A 21 -50.63 38.45 65.57
N VAL A 22 -50.22 37.89 66.72
CA VAL A 22 -49.01 37.06 66.94
C VAL A 22 -47.70 37.77 66.57
N ASN A 23 -47.37 38.87 67.26
CA ASN A 23 -46.46 39.92 66.77
C ASN A 23 -45.67 40.65 67.86
N GLN A 24 -45.21 39.92 68.89
CA GLN A 24 -44.28 40.49 69.86
C GLN A 24 -42.96 40.83 69.15
N ARG A 25 -42.34 41.95 69.54
CA ARG A 25 -41.06 42.45 68.96
C ARG A 25 -40.00 41.34 68.84
N HIS A 26 -39.83 40.54 69.89
CA HIS A 26 -38.92 39.39 69.90
C HIS A 26 -39.22 38.29 68.87
N LEU A 27 -40.49 38.05 68.54
CA LEU A 27 -40.86 37.05 67.53
C LEU A 27 -40.49 37.55 66.12
N ILE A 28 -40.75 38.83 65.85
CA ILE A 28 -40.34 39.47 64.59
C ILE A 28 -38.82 39.45 64.49
N ASP A 29 -38.09 39.88 65.52
CA ASP A 29 -36.62 39.84 65.53
C ASP A 29 -36.06 38.42 65.33
N LYS A 30 -36.71 37.40 65.90
CA LYS A 30 -36.34 35.99 65.71
C LYS A 30 -36.61 35.49 64.29
N ILE A 31 -37.66 35.98 63.63
CA ILE A 31 -37.95 35.71 62.21
C ILE A 31 -36.89 36.41 61.35
N LEU A 32 -36.57 37.66 61.64
CA LEU A 32 -35.60 38.48 60.92
C LEU A 32 -34.18 37.93 61.03
N ALA A 33 -33.77 37.42 62.20
CA ALA A 33 -32.46 36.81 62.41
C ALA A 33 -32.19 35.56 61.53
N ARG A 34 -33.22 35.05 60.84
CA ARG A 34 -33.12 33.90 59.92
C ARG A 34 -33.02 34.30 58.44
N TYR A 35 -33.13 35.59 58.10
CA TYR A 35 -32.95 36.08 56.73
C TYR A 35 -31.49 36.51 56.52
N ALA A 36 -30.65 35.61 56.02
CA ALA A 36 -29.24 35.89 55.73
C ALA A 36 -28.97 36.31 54.27
N ALA A 37 -29.98 36.23 53.39
CA ALA A 37 -29.85 36.47 51.96
C ALA A 37 -29.55 37.94 51.64
N ALA A 38 -28.85 38.20 50.54
CA ALA A 38 -28.68 39.54 50.00
C ALA A 38 -30.03 40.10 49.52
N PHE A 39 -30.29 41.38 49.84
CA PHE A 39 -31.48 42.13 49.39
C PHE A 39 -32.85 41.46 49.65
N PRO A 40 -33.09 40.83 50.83
CA PRO A 40 -34.25 39.96 51.05
C PRO A 40 -35.57 40.73 51.02
N ILE A 41 -35.56 41.98 51.49
CA ILE A 41 -36.72 42.88 51.47
C ILE A 41 -37.19 43.18 50.04
N TYR A 42 -36.24 43.55 49.17
CA TYR A 42 -36.56 43.89 47.79
C TYR A 42 -37.05 42.67 47.02
N ARG A 43 -36.51 41.49 47.32
CA ARG A 43 -37.00 40.21 46.80
C ARG A 43 -38.49 40.02 47.11
N GLU A 44 -38.89 40.17 48.37
CA GLU A 44 -40.28 40.00 48.80
C GLU A 44 -41.21 41.05 48.18
N LEU A 45 -40.79 42.32 48.13
CA LEU A 45 -41.58 43.39 47.55
C LEU A 45 -41.77 43.21 46.03
N LEU A 46 -40.73 42.81 45.30
CA LEU A 46 -40.82 42.51 43.87
C LEU A 46 -41.68 41.27 43.60
N GLN A 47 -41.62 40.23 44.45
CA GLN A 47 -42.53 39.09 44.36
C GLN A 47 -43.99 39.54 44.54
N ASN A 48 -44.25 40.34 45.57
CA ASN A 48 -45.58 40.86 45.86
C ASN A 48 -46.12 41.72 44.71
N ALA A 49 -45.27 42.56 44.10
CA ALA A 49 -45.62 43.34 42.92
C ALA A 49 -45.99 42.43 41.74
N ASN A 50 -45.16 41.43 41.42
CA ASN A 50 -45.45 40.47 40.35
C ASN A 50 -46.75 39.69 40.62
N ASP A 51 -47.01 39.27 41.87
CA ASP A 51 -48.21 38.56 42.31
C ASP A 51 -49.48 39.44 42.32
N ALA A 52 -49.30 40.76 42.37
CA ALA A 52 -50.34 41.77 42.18
C ALA A 52 -50.57 42.10 40.69
N GLY A 53 -49.78 41.53 39.78
CA GLY A 53 -49.90 41.78 38.34
C GLY A 53 -49.24 43.09 37.88
N ALA A 54 -48.33 43.66 38.68
CA ALA A 54 -47.59 44.86 38.31
C ALA A 54 -46.77 44.64 37.03
N LYS A 55 -46.67 45.69 36.20
CA LYS A 55 -45.78 45.79 35.04
C LYS A 55 -44.50 46.51 35.39
N GLU A 56 -44.55 47.53 36.24
CA GLU A 56 -43.40 48.31 36.68
C GLU A 56 -43.30 48.38 38.22
N ALA A 57 -42.07 48.27 38.73
CA ALA A 57 -41.73 48.55 40.12
C ALA A 57 -40.62 49.61 40.22
N LYS A 58 -40.70 50.48 41.24
CA LYS A 58 -39.74 51.56 41.50
C LYS A 58 -39.23 51.48 42.93
N ILE A 59 -37.92 51.56 43.10
CA ILE A 59 -37.23 51.61 44.39
C ILE A 59 -36.56 52.97 44.48
N VAL A 60 -36.96 53.83 45.41
CA VAL A 60 -36.45 55.20 45.55
C VAL A 60 -35.85 55.37 46.93
N PHE A 61 -34.55 55.62 47.00
CA PHE A 61 -33.86 56.00 48.23
C PHE A 61 -33.95 57.52 48.38
N ARG A 62 -34.47 58.03 49.49
CA ARG A 62 -34.60 59.47 49.77
C ARG A 62 -33.71 59.92 50.93
N SER A 63 -32.99 61.01 50.70
CA SER A 63 -32.15 61.66 51.71
C SER A 63 -32.97 62.63 52.57
N ALA A 64 -32.47 62.96 53.75
CA ALA A 64 -33.13 63.92 54.65
C ALA A 64 -33.30 65.32 54.02
N ALA A 65 -32.37 65.71 53.14
CA ALA A 65 -32.42 66.97 52.38
C ALA A 65 -33.56 66.99 51.34
N SER A 66 -33.83 65.85 50.70
CA SER A 66 -34.96 65.68 49.76
C SER A 66 -36.31 65.66 50.49
N THR A 67 -36.34 65.13 51.71
CA THR A 67 -37.55 65.02 52.54
C THR A 67 -37.98 66.37 53.13
N SER A 68 -37.02 67.26 53.41
CA SER A 68 -37.24 68.53 54.12
C SER A 68 -37.25 69.75 53.20
N ALA A 69 -37.85 69.68 52.01
CA ALA A 69 -37.76 70.70 50.94
C ALA A 69 -38.10 72.14 51.39
N THR A 70 -37.13 72.80 52.02
CA THR A 70 -37.06 74.25 52.33
C THR A 70 -35.68 74.82 52.01
N ASN A 71 -34.62 74.00 51.85
CA ASN A 71 -33.27 74.46 51.48
C ASN A 71 -32.87 73.99 50.08
N GLY A 72 -32.92 74.91 49.12
CA GLY A 72 -32.87 74.71 47.66
C GLY A 72 -31.56 74.23 47.01
N VAL A 73 -30.86 73.23 47.56
CA VAL A 73 -29.78 72.54 46.83
C VAL A 73 -30.37 71.31 46.15
N LYS A 74 -30.82 71.46 44.90
CA LYS A 74 -31.20 70.31 44.06
C LYS A 74 -29.93 69.51 43.71
N PRO A 75 -29.94 68.17 43.83
CA PRO A 75 -28.82 67.35 43.38
C PRO A 75 -28.55 67.61 41.89
N VAL A 76 -27.26 67.57 41.50
CA VAL A 76 -26.87 67.77 40.10
C VAL A 76 -27.37 66.58 39.28
N PRO A 77 -28.18 66.81 38.23
CA PRO A 77 -28.68 65.73 37.39
C PRO A 77 -27.55 64.88 36.81
N GLY A 78 -27.74 63.56 36.77
CA GLY A 78 -26.76 62.60 36.29
C GLY A 78 -25.65 62.26 37.28
N THR A 79 -25.80 62.58 38.57
CA THR A 79 -24.79 62.26 39.60
C THR A 79 -25.42 61.67 40.86
N TYR A 80 -24.64 60.86 41.60
CA TYR A 80 -25.02 60.41 42.93
C TYR A 80 -23.79 60.31 43.83
N ASP A 81 -23.94 60.52 45.14
CA ASP A 81 -22.87 60.30 46.11
C ASP A 81 -23.09 58.94 46.83
N PRO A 82 -22.20 57.95 46.63
CA PRO A 82 -22.27 56.67 47.33
C PRO A 82 -22.16 56.79 48.85
N LYS A 83 -21.62 57.90 49.37
CA LYS A 83 -21.51 58.16 50.82
C LYS A 83 -22.72 58.89 51.39
N GLN A 84 -23.62 59.39 50.54
CA GLN A 84 -24.87 60.01 50.99
C GLN A 84 -25.66 59.00 51.81
N LEU A 85 -26.11 59.43 52.99
CA LEU A 85 -26.99 58.63 53.82
C LEU A 85 -28.44 58.93 53.45
N TYR A 86 -29.19 57.86 53.24
CA TYR A 86 -30.61 57.88 52.93
C TYR A 86 -31.37 57.47 54.18
N SER A 87 -32.45 58.20 54.47
CA SER A 87 -33.28 57.99 55.68
C SER A 87 -34.60 57.29 55.37
N THR A 88 -35.03 57.27 54.11
CA THR A 88 -36.33 56.76 53.71
C THR A 88 -36.22 55.98 52.41
N ILE A 89 -36.94 54.86 52.29
CA ILE A 89 -37.07 54.10 51.04
C ILE A 89 -38.54 54.10 50.63
N LEU A 90 -38.82 54.44 49.37
CA LEU A 90 -40.11 54.19 48.74
C LEU A 90 -40.01 52.98 47.82
N PHE A 91 -40.89 52.01 48.02
CA PHE A 91 -41.14 50.97 47.03
C PHE A 91 -42.51 51.20 46.42
N GLN A 92 -42.59 51.34 45.10
CA GLN A 92 -43.83 51.59 44.37
C GLN A 92 -44.03 50.51 43.32
N ASN A 93 -45.27 50.02 43.14
CA ASN A 93 -45.64 49.18 42.01
C ASN A 93 -47.02 49.56 41.43
N ASP A 94 -47.20 49.36 40.13
CA ASP A 94 -48.43 49.64 39.37
C ASP A 94 -49.36 48.41 39.29
N GLY A 95 -49.21 47.47 40.22
CA GLY A 95 -50.06 46.29 40.31
C GLY A 95 -51.48 46.63 40.73
N ARG A 96 -52.35 45.61 40.75
CA ARG A 96 -53.73 45.77 41.20
C ARG A 96 -53.76 46.40 42.61
N PRO A 97 -54.70 47.32 42.89
CA PRO A 97 -54.89 47.84 44.23
C PRO A 97 -55.15 46.74 45.27
N PHE A 98 -54.78 47.02 46.51
CA PHE A 98 -55.03 46.13 47.64
C PHE A 98 -56.54 45.95 47.85
N GLN A 99 -56.94 44.69 47.93
CA GLN A 99 -58.30 44.27 48.25
C GLN A 99 -58.47 44.17 49.77
N PRO A 100 -59.71 44.13 50.29
CA PRO A 100 -59.96 43.97 51.73
C PRO A 100 -59.20 42.79 52.36
N ALA A 101 -59.07 41.66 51.64
CA ALA A 101 -58.31 40.51 52.07
C ALA A 101 -56.79 40.78 52.15
N ASP A 102 -56.23 41.57 51.21
CA ASP A 102 -54.80 41.93 51.24
C ASP A 102 -54.50 42.78 52.49
N TRP A 103 -55.35 43.78 52.78
CA TRP A 103 -55.27 44.60 53.99
C TRP A 103 -55.41 43.79 55.28
N SER A 104 -56.30 42.79 55.31
CA SER A 104 -56.47 41.92 56.48
C SER A 104 -55.22 41.08 56.75
N ARG A 105 -54.57 40.57 55.70
CA ARG A 105 -53.33 39.76 55.83
C ARG A 105 -52.14 40.56 56.32
N LEU A 106 -52.04 41.86 55.99
CA LEU A 106 -50.98 42.70 56.57
C LEU A 106 -51.05 42.80 58.10
N LYS A 107 -52.20 42.47 58.70
CA LYS A 107 -52.43 42.49 60.16
C LYS A 107 -52.17 41.15 60.84
N LYS A 108 -51.76 40.11 60.10
CA LYS A 108 -51.57 38.76 60.62
C LYS A 108 -50.22 38.18 60.20
N ILE A 109 -49.40 37.81 61.18
CA ILE A 109 -48.12 37.13 60.94
C ILE A 109 -48.37 35.65 60.69
N ALA A 110 -47.63 35.07 59.74
CA ALA A 110 -47.67 33.64 59.38
C ALA A 110 -48.98 33.15 58.74
N GLU A 111 -49.86 34.05 58.31
CA GLU A 111 -51.03 33.74 57.48
C GLU A 111 -50.73 34.11 56.02
N GLY A 112 -50.18 33.14 55.28
CA GLY A 112 -49.78 33.31 53.88
C GLY A 112 -50.94 33.49 52.92
N ASN A 113 -50.63 33.80 51.65
CA ASN A 113 -51.66 33.84 50.62
C ASN A 113 -52.16 32.41 50.35
N PRO A 114 -53.45 32.09 50.56
CA PRO A 114 -53.98 30.73 50.38
C PRO A 114 -54.00 30.29 48.92
N ASP A 115 -53.78 31.21 47.98
CA ASP A 115 -53.65 30.90 46.56
C ASP A 115 -52.47 29.95 46.30
N GLU A 116 -52.82 28.74 45.87
CA GLU A 116 -51.92 27.63 45.55
C GLU A 116 -50.98 27.95 44.38
N GLN A 117 -51.39 28.86 43.48
CA GLN A 117 -50.58 29.27 42.32
C GLN A 117 -49.45 30.24 42.70
N LYS A 118 -49.52 30.87 43.88
CA LYS A 118 -48.53 31.86 44.32
C LYS A 118 -47.36 31.23 45.04
N ILE A 119 -46.16 31.64 44.62
CA ILE A 119 -44.87 31.08 45.05
C ILE A 119 -44.55 31.37 46.52
N GLY A 120 -45.08 32.45 47.10
CA GLY A 120 -44.79 32.81 48.50
C GLY A 120 -45.40 31.83 49.51
N PHE A 121 -44.56 31.15 50.29
CA PHE A 121 -44.97 30.23 51.37
C PHE A 121 -44.86 30.89 52.77
N PHE A 122 -45.64 30.44 53.75
CA PHE A 122 -45.52 30.83 55.18
C PHE A 122 -45.92 32.27 55.59
N GLY A 123 -46.24 33.20 54.68
CA GLY A 123 -46.88 34.47 55.06
C GLY A 123 -46.08 35.45 55.92
N VAL A 124 -44.75 35.34 55.92
CA VAL A 124 -43.86 36.20 56.72
C VAL A 124 -43.12 37.27 55.91
N GLY A 125 -43.23 37.24 54.57
CA GLY A 125 -42.44 38.09 53.67
C GLY A 125 -42.62 39.59 53.89
N PHE A 126 -43.84 40.08 54.15
CA PHE A 126 -44.07 41.50 54.47
C PHE A 126 -43.35 41.93 55.77
N TYR A 127 -43.23 41.02 56.73
CA TYR A 127 -42.61 41.35 58.01
C TYR A 127 -41.07 41.43 57.92
N SER A 128 -40.46 41.04 56.80
CA SER A 128 -39.04 41.31 56.56
C SER A 128 -38.75 42.81 56.49
N LEU A 129 -39.73 43.66 56.20
CA LEU A 129 -39.59 45.12 56.19
C LEU A 129 -39.14 45.66 57.55
N PHE A 130 -39.52 44.98 58.63
CA PHE A 130 -39.15 45.39 59.98
C PHE A 130 -37.65 45.26 60.27
N SER A 131 -36.84 44.62 59.41
CA SER A 131 -35.38 44.60 59.60
C SER A 131 -34.73 45.95 59.33
N ILE A 132 -35.35 46.80 58.53
CA ILE A 132 -34.81 48.12 58.17
C ILE A 132 -35.69 49.29 58.63
N CYS A 133 -36.96 49.04 58.98
CA CYS A 133 -37.95 50.06 59.29
C CYS A 133 -38.75 49.68 60.55
N GLU A 134 -39.01 50.61 61.47
CA GLU A 134 -39.87 50.34 62.64
C GLU A 134 -41.35 50.46 62.35
N GLU A 135 -41.71 51.37 61.43
CA GLU A 135 -43.08 51.87 61.24
C GLU A 135 -43.39 51.98 59.74
N PRO A 136 -43.54 50.85 59.02
CA PRO A 136 -43.86 50.88 57.61
C PRO A 136 -45.22 51.55 57.37
N PHE A 137 -45.33 52.33 56.30
CA PHE A 137 -46.57 52.96 55.89
C PHE A 137 -46.92 52.53 54.47
N VAL A 138 -48.14 52.04 54.27
CA VAL A 138 -48.59 51.46 53.00
C VAL A 138 -49.74 52.29 52.46
N ILE A 139 -49.67 52.65 51.18
CA ILE A 139 -50.72 53.36 50.45
C ILE A 139 -51.07 52.52 49.24
N SER A 140 -52.35 52.27 49.01
CA SER A 140 -52.83 51.59 47.81
C SER A 140 -54.20 52.15 47.43
N ASN A 141 -54.27 52.79 46.26
CA ASN A 141 -55.46 53.49 45.77
C ASN A 141 -55.98 54.54 46.78
N GLN A 142 -57.20 54.40 47.28
CA GLN A 142 -57.85 55.37 48.18
C GLN A 142 -57.62 55.09 49.67
N GLU A 143 -56.84 54.08 50.02
CA GLU A 143 -56.64 53.66 51.40
C GLU A 143 -55.15 53.64 51.78
N CYS A 144 -54.87 53.95 53.04
CA CYS A 144 -53.54 53.89 53.62
C CYS A 144 -53.55 53.22 54.99
N MET A 145 -52.41 52.64 55.38
CA MET A 145 -52.24 51.93 56.64
C MET A 145 -50.88 52.24 57.25
N ALA A 146 -50.90 52.74 58.49
CA ALA A 146 -49.70 53.01 59.29
C ALA A 146 -49.50 51.93 60.35
N PHE A 147 -48.28 51.41 60.44
CA PHE A 147 -47.82 50.51 61.49
C PHE A 147 -47.05 51.28 62.56
N PHE A 148 -47.28 50.97 63.84
CA PHE A 148 -46.61 51.64 64.96
C PHE A 148 -46.58 50.76 66.21
N TRP A 149 -45.61 50.99 67.09
CA TRP A 149 -45.38 50.18 68.30
C TRP A 149 -45.97 50.85 69.56
N LYS A 150 -46.64 50.06 70.41
CA LYS A 150 -46.96 50.42 71.80
C LYS A 150 -46.31 49.41 72.74
N GLY A 151 -45.16 49.78 73.32
CA GLY A 151 -44.28 48.81 73.98
C GLY A 151 -43.81 47.73 72.99
N ASP A 152 -43.90 46.46 73.37
CA ASP A 152 -43.51 45.32 72.52
C ASP A 152 -44.61 44.82 71.56
N GLN A 153 -45.72 45.55 71.47
CA GLN A 153 -46.89 45.16 70.69
C GLN A 153 -47.07 46.08 69.47
N LEU A 154 -47.15 45.49 68.29
CA LEU A 154 -47.38 46.21 67.03
C LEU A 154 -48.88 46.42 66.77
N TYR A 155 -49.22 47.65 66.35
CA TYR A 155 -50.58 48.13 66.03
C TYR A 155 -50.63 48.70 64.60
N THR A 156 -51.85 48.79 64.06
CA THR A 156 -52.11 49.43 62.77
C THR A 156 -53.26 50.43 62.87
N LYS A 157 -53.15 51.54 62.15
CA LYS A 157 -54.25 52.47 61.85
C LYS A 157 -54.49 52.49 60.35
N LYS A 158 -55.75 52.29 59.93
CA LYS A 158 -56.17 52.38 58.52
C LYS A 158 -57.00 53.65 58.33
N ALA A 159 -56.72 54.42 57.30
CA ALA A 159 -57.45 55.64 56.96
C ALA A 159 -57.66 55.77 55.46
N ALA A 160 -58.66 56.54 55.05
CA ALA A 160 -58.83 56.95 53.66
C ALA A 160 -57.81 58.04 53.32
N VAL A 161 -57.28 57.98 52.10
CA VAL A 161 -56.43 59.05 51.56
C VAL A 161 -57.31 60.29 51.31
N PRO A 162 -56.92 61.49 51.80
CA PRO A 162 -57.69 62.72 51.61
C PRO A 162 -58.03 62.99 50.14
N PRO A 163 -59.27 63.40 49.78
CA PRO A 163 -59.71 63.55 48.38
C PRO A 163 -58.83 64.47 47.54
N ASP A 164 -58.28 65.53 48.15
CA ASP A 164 -57.35 66.49 47.56
C ASP A 164 -55.99 65.88 47.20
N GLN A 165 -55.62 64.76 47.83
CA GLN A 165 -54.36 64.06 47.60
C GLN A 165 -54.52 62.73 46.85
N GLN A 166 -55.75 62.25 46.59
CA GLN A 166 -55.99 60.98 45.89
C GLN A 166 -55.38 60.97 44.48
N ALA A 167 -55.48 62.05 43.72
CA ALA A 167 -54.86 62.18 42.40
C ALA A 167 -53.31 62.15 42.45
N GLN A 168 -52.71 62.48 43.59
CA GLN A 168 -51.26 62.48 43.79
C GLN A 168 -50.70 61.06 44.02
N TYR A 169 -51.53 60.14 44.53
CA TYR A 169 -51.12 58.79 44.91
C TYR A 169 -51.78 57.66 44.08
N GLY A 170 -52.71 58.03 43.18
CA GLY A 170 -53.84 57.19 42.74
C GLY A 170 -53.56 55.90 41.96
N ASP A 171 -52.39 55.72 41.34
CA ASP A 171 -52.17 54.58 40.43
C ASP A 171 -51.12 53.57 40.93
N TRP A 172 -50.47 53.84 42.06
CA TRP A 172 -49.36 53.03 42.57
C TRP A 172 -49.61 52.55 43.99
N THR A 173 -49.34 51.27 44.25
CA THR A 173 -49.18 50.79 45.63
C THR A 173 -47.79 51.16 46.11
N THR A 174 -47.73 52.01 47.14
CA THR A 174 -46.49 52.58 47.69
C THR A 174 -46.26 52.12 49.12
N PHE A 175 -45.05 51.60 49.40
CA PHE A 175 -44.55 51.34 50.73
C PHE A 175 -43.52 52.41 51.08
N LEU A 176 -43.81 53.20 52.11
CA LEU A 176 -42.92 54.16 52.73
C LEU A 176 -42.23 53.48 53.91
N LEU A 177 -40.90 53.40 53.83
CA LEU A 177 -40.05 52.73 54.82
C LEU A 177 -39.07 53.75 55.39
N ASP A 178 -39.41 54.33 56.53
CA ASP A 178 -38.48 55.18 57.29
C ASP A 178 -37.43 54.27 57.95
N LEU A 179 -36.17 54.48 57.60
CA LEU A 179 -35.07 53.61 58.01
C LEU A 179 -34.74 53.82 59.49
N ARG A 180 -34.45 52.71 60.18
CA ARG A 180 -33.99 52.72 61.59
C ARG A 180 -32.76 53.60 61.76
N ASP A 181 -31.76 53.36 60.91
CA ASP A 181 -30.52 54.10 60.83
C ASP A 181 -30.33 54.57 59.39
N PRO A 182 -30.01 55.86 59.14
CA PRO A 182 -29.67 56.32 57.81
C PRO A 182 -28.51 55.51 57.23
N GLN A 183 -28.69 54.95 56.03
CA GLN A 183 -27.72 54.05 55.41
C GLN A 183 -27.32 54.54 54.01
N ALA A 184 -26.11 54.16 53.58
CA ALA A 184 -25.64 54.41 52.23
C ALA A 184 -26.39 53.54 51.20
N LEU A 185 -26.34 53.93 49.94
CA LEU A 185 -26.82 53.08 48.84
C LEU A 185 -26.03 51.76 48.80
N PRO A 186 -26.70 50.63 48.50
CA PRO A 186 -26.02 49.41 48.06
C PRO A 186 -25.10 49.68 46.86
N ASP A 187 -24.14 48.79 46.63
CA ASP A 187 -23.37 48.85 45.40
C ASP A 187 -24.32 48.77 44.19
N VAL A 188 -24.24 49.77 43.31
CA VAL A 188 -25.19 49.97 42.21
C VAL A 188 -25.11 48.83 41.21
N VAL A 189 -23.91 48.26 41.01
CA VAL A 189 -23.70 47.13 40.09
C VAL A 189 -24.24 45.85 40.69
N GLU A 190 -23.88 45.53 41.94
CA GLU A 190 -24.37 44.35 42.65
C GLU A 190 -25.90 44.35 42.76
N PHE A 191 -26.47 45.49 43.15
CA PHE A 191 -27.92 45.62 43.26
C PHE A 191 -28.58 45.59 41.88
N GLY A 192 -27.95 46.19 40.86
CA GLY A 192 -28.42 46.10 39.47
C GLY A 192 -28.41 44.65 38.92
N GLN A 193 -27.40 43.85 39.23
CA GLN A 193 -27.36 42.42 38.92
C GLN A 193 -28.51 41.67 39.59
N PHE A 194 -28.77 41.96 40.87
CA PHE A 194 -29.91 41.40 41.59
C PHE A 194 -31.25 41.75 40.91
N LEU A 195 -31.46 43.00 40.52
CA LEU A 195 -32.68 43.43 39.82
C LEU A 195 -32.83 42.75 38.46
N ALA A 196 -31.74 42.62 37.70
CA ALA A 196 -31.75 41.95 36.40
C ALA A 196 -32.09 40.46 36.52
N CYS A 197 -31.46 39.75 37.46
CA CYS A 197 -31.79 38.35 37.76
C CYS A 197 -33.25 38.19 38.21
N SER A 198 -33.70 39.06 39.11
CA SER A 198 -35.06 39.05 39.66
C SER A 198 -36.14 39.11 38.58
N LEU A 199 -35.89 39.82 37.48
CA LEU A 199 -36.86 40.00 36.40
C LEU A 199 -36.92 38.81 35.43
N THR A 200 -35.97 37.88 35.47
CA THR A 200 -35.82 36.81 34.46
C THR A 200 -37.09 35.97 34.28
N PHE A 201 -37.63 35.44 35.39
CA PHE A 201 -38.75 34.50 35.40
C PHE A 201 -40.07 35.12 35.90
N THR A 202 -40.14 36.44 36.05
CA THR A 202 -41.40 37.12 36.40
C THR A 202 -42.43 36.95 35.30
N ARG A 203 -43.69 36.71 35.67
CA ARG A 203 -44.79 36.54 34.72
C ARG A 203 -45.36 37.88 34.28
N ASN A 204 -45.52 38.80 35.23
CA ASN A 204 -46.22 40.07 35.01
C ASN A 204 -45.24 41.24 34.99
N LEU A 205 -44.28 41.23 35.91
CA LEU A 205 -43.33 42.34 36.08
C LEU A 205 -42.38 42.40 34.87
N GLU A 206 -42.39 43.54 34.20
CA GLU A 206 -41.64 43.81 32.97
C GLU A 206 -40.56 44.87 33.17
N LYS A 207 -40.64 45.73 34.17
CA LYS A 207 -39.64 46.77 34.43
C LYS A 207 -39.40 47.02 35.90
N VAL A 208 -38.13 47.22 36.28
CA VAL A 208 -37.73 47.64 37.62
C VAL A 208 -36.72 48.78 37.55
N SER A 209 -36.95 49.83 38.32
CA SER A 209 -36.10 51.02 38.34
C SER A 209 -35.64 51.38 39.75
N LEU A 210 -34.38 51.75 39.90
CA LEU A 210 -33.74 52.22 41.13
C LEU A 210 -33.42 53.70 41.01
N TYR A 211 -33.84 54.49 41.99
CA TYR A 211 -33.61 55.92 42.08
C TYR A 211 -32.92 56.27 43.40
N ALA A 212 -32.09 57.30 43.34
CA ALA A 212 -31.56 58.01 44.49
C ALA A 212 -32.03 59.47 44.42
N ASP A 213 -32.87 59.84 45.37
CA ASP A 213 -33.71 61.03 45.32
C ASP A 213 -34.51 61.07 44.00
N ASP A 214 -34.19 62.01 43.10
CA ASP A 214 -34.83 62.13 41.78
C ASP A 214 -33.97 61.55 40.63
N GLU A 215 -32.76 61.06 40.92
CA GLU A 215 -31.82 60.55 39.91
C GLU A 215 -32.03 59.05 39.68
N LEU A 216 -32.24 58.66 38.42
CA LEU A 216 -32.31 57.25 38.01
C LEU A 216 -30.91 56.64 38.07
N LEU A 217 -30.71 55.59 38.87
CA LEU A 217 -29.43 54.89 38.98
C LEU A 217 -29.36 53.63 38.13
N VAL A 218 -30.42 52.82 38.15
CA VAL A 218 -30.53 51.57 37.39
C VAL A 218 -31.95 51.45 36.84
N SER A 219 -32.10 51.00 35.62
CA SER A 219 -33.40 50.60 35.06
C SER A 219 -33.20 49.33 34.25
N VAL A 220 -34.00 48.31 34.55
CA VAL A 220 -33.97 47.02 33.86
C VAL A 220 -35.38 46.72 33.35
N ALA A 221 -35.49 46.45 32.05
CA ALA A 221 -36.74 46.16 31.37
C ALA A 221 -36.63 44.85 30.57
N LYS A 222 -37.67 44.03 30.67
CA LYS A 222 -37.80 42.74 29.98
C LYS A 222 -38.93 42.82 28.97
N THR A 223 -38.67 42.34 27.76
CA THR A 223 -39.69 42.08 26.74
C THR A 223 -39.62 40.62 26.32
N MET A 224 -40.77 39.95 26.21
CA MET A 224 -40.86 38.54 25.83
C MET A 224 -41.68 38.39 24.55
N SER A 225 -41.20 37.54 23.64
CA SER A 225 -41.96 37.12 22.46
C SER A 225 -43.08 36.15 22.83
N PRO A 226 -44.13 36.04 21.99
CA PRO A 226 -45.17 35.01 22.16
C PRO A 226 -44.55 33.61 22.27
N PRO A 227 -45.02 32.74 23.18
CA PRO A 227 -44.49 31.39 23.34
C PRO A 227 -44.62 30.58 22.05
N GLN A 228 -43.50 30.05 21.54
CA GLN A 228 -43.46 29.18 20.37
C GLN A 228 -43.40 27.71 20.82
N PRO A 229 -44.36 26.85 20.42
CA PRO A 229 -44.31 25.42 20.73
C PRO A 229 -43.04 24.77 20.17
N LEU A 230 -42.36 23.97 20.98
CA LEU A 230 -41.24 23.14 20.53
C LEU A 230 -41.76 21.93 19.70
N PRO A 231 -40.92 21.26 18.89
CA PRO A 231 -41.33 20.12 18.05
C PRO A 231 -41.97 18.95 18.82
N CYS A 232 -41.68 18.82 20.11
CA CYS A 232 -42.32 17.82 20.98
C CYS A 232 -43.78 18.14 21.33
N THR A 233 -44.23 19.37 21.06
CA THR A 233 -45.58 19.90 21.32
C THR A 233 -46.35 20.02 20.00
N SER A 234 -47.65 19.74 20.02
CA SER A 234 -48.53 19.91 18.87
C SER A 234 -48.60 21.37 18.42
N HIS A 235 -48.97 21.57 17.15
CA HIS A 235 -49.12 22.90 16.52
C HIS A 235 -50.04 23.86 17.29
N ASN A 236 -51.03 23.34 18.03
CA ASN A 236 -51.91 24.15 18.88
C ASN A 236 -51.27 24.58 20.21
N GLY A 237 -50.05 24.14 20.51
CA GLY A 237 -49.27 24.47 21.71
C GLY A 237 -49.77 23.88 23.02
N ARG A 238 -50.75 22.97 23.00
CA ARG A 238 -51.47 22.53 24.21
C ARG A 238 -51.15 21.12 24.68
N GLN A 239 -50.59 20.28 23.81
CA GLN A 239 -50.38 18.86 24.10
C GLN A 239 -49.08 18.35 23.48
N LEU A 240 -48.49 17.31 24.05
CA LEU A 240 -47.36 16.62 23.44
C LEU A 240 -47.79 15.82 22.21
N THR A 241 -46.91 15.75 21.20
CA THR A 241 -47.10 14.91 20.02
C THR A 241 -47.04 13.42 20.36
N ASP A 242 -47.69 12.57 19.57
CA ASP A 242 -47.63 11.11 19.75
C ASP A 242 -46.22 10.56 19.68
N SER A 243 -45.37 11.16 18.84
CA SER A 243 -43.95 10.83 18.73
C SER A 243 -43.22 11.13 20.05
N ALA A 244 -43.42 12.33 20.60
CA ALA A 244 -42.81 12.72 21.87
C ALA A 244 -43.26 11.81 23.03
N ARG A 245 -44.55 11.44 23.10
CA ARG A 245 -45.06 10.50 24.12
C ARG A 245 -44.47 9.11 24.03
N LYS A 246 -44.06 8.66 22.84
CA LYS A 246 -43.37 7.37 22.65
C LYS A 246 -41.88 7.44 22.98
N GLN A 247 -41.24 8.58 22.71
CA GLN A 247 -39.79 8.75 22.85
C GLN A 247 -39.36 9.24 24.24
N LEU A 248 -40.20 9.99 24.94
CA LEU A 248 -39.93 10.60 26.23
C LEU A 248 -40.78 9.97 27.34
N ARG A 249 -40.21 9.91 28.55
CA ARG A 249 -40.95 9.62 29.77
C ARG A 249 -41.54 10.93 30.28
N THR A 250 -42.82 11.13 30.00
CA THR A 250 -43.51 12.42 30.23
C THR A 250 -43.99 12.60 31.67
N THR A 251 -43.88 11.57 32.51
CA THR A 251 -44.24 11.65 33.93
C THR A 251 -43.01 11.65 34.84
N SER A 252 -43.15 12.28 35.99
CA SER A 252 -42.15 12.20 37.06
C SER A 252 -42.09 10.78 37.66
N LEU A 253 -41.13 10.49 38.55
CA LEU A 253 -40.88 9.12 39.02
C LEU A 253 -42.07 8.50 39.74
N ASP A 254 -42.66 9.29 40.62
CA ASP A 254 -43.80 8.90 41.43
C ASP A 254 -45.12 9.32 40.76
N ASN A 255 -45.07 9.67 39.47
CA ASN A 255 -46.19 10.21 38.69
C ASN A 255 -46.85 11.46 39.31
N PHE A 256 -46.09 12.28 40.03
CA PHE A 256 -46.59 13.54 40.61
C PHE A 256 -46.84 14.62 39.56
N PHE A 257 -46.05 14.61 38.49
CA PHE A 257 -46.15 15.57 37.41
C PHE A 257 -46.25 14.85 36.08
N GLU A 258 -47.12 15.35 35.20
CA GLU A 258 -47.21 14.94 33.80
C GLU A 258 -46.99 16.16 32.90
N LEU A 259 -46.01 16.06 32.01
CA LEU A 259 -45.72 17.06 30.99
C LEU A 259 -46.87 17.17 29.98
N GLN A 260 -47.43 18.38 29.84
CA GLN A 260 -48.53 18.66 28.92
C GLN A 260 -48.03 19.30 27.62
N ALA A 261 -47.18 20.32 27.73
CA ALA A 261 -46.65 21.06 26.60
C ALA A 261 -45.29 21.68 26.95
N VAL A 262 -44.49 21.95 25.93
CA VAL A 262 -43.28 22.77 26.04
C VAL A 262 -43.26 23.85 24.96
N ALA A 263 -42.99 25.08 25.38
CA ALA A 263 -42.83 26.22 24.50
C ALA A 263 -41.57 27.01 24.87
N SER A 264 -41.06 27.81 23.94
CA SER A 264 -39.91 28.68 24.12
C SER A 264 -40.27 30.11 23.73
N SER A 265 -39.83 31.07 24.54
CA SER A 265 -39.97 32.51 24.26
C SER A 265 -38.58 33.13 24.20
N GLN A 266 -38.29 33.88 23.15
CA GLN A 266 -37.17 34.81 23.13
C GLN A 266 -37.43 35.96 24.10
N VAL A 267 -36.42 36.33 24.87
CA VAL A 267 -36.43 37.39 25.86
C VAL A 267 -35.36 38.41 25.52
N ILE A 268 -35.75 39.67 25.52
CA ILE A 268 -34.87 40.83 25.36
C ILE A 268 -34.83 41.55 26.71
N MET A 269 -33.66 41.58 27.33
CA MET A 269 -33.44 42.30 28.59
C MET A 269 -32.65 43.57 28.28
N LYS A 270 -33.25 44.74 28.47
CA LYS A 270 -32.59 46.04 28.34
C LYS A 270 -32.25 46.56 29.72
N ALA A 271 -31.02 47.00 29.92
CA ALA A 271 -30.62 47.60 31.17
C ALA A 271 -29.83 48.88 30.93
N GLU A 272 -30.01 49.83 31.83
CA GLU A 272 -29.24 51.05 31.91
C GLU A 272 -28.78 51.27 33.35
N TYR A 273 -27.57 51.78 33.53
CA TYR A 273 -27.12 52.24 34.84
C TYR A 273 -26.18 53.45 34.76
N LEU A 274 -26.13 54.20 35.84
CA LEU A 274 -25.26 55.36 35.99
C LEU A 274 -23.89 54.92 36.54
N LYS A 275 -22.88 54.83 35.65
CA LYS A 275 -21.52 54.44 36.04
C LYS A 275 -20.72 55.65 36.47
N ARG A 276 -20.19 55.61 37.70
CA ARG A 276 -19.18 56.57 38.15
C ARG A 276 -17.85 56.26 37.46
N THR A 277 -17.25 57.25 36.78
CA THR A 277 -15.90 57.13 36.22
C THR A 277 -14.86 57.64 37.23
N GLU A 278 -13.73 56.92 37.35
CA GLU A 278 -12.66 57.33 38.25
C GLU A 278 -12.11 58.70 37.85
N THR A 279 -12.08 59.63 38.81
CA THR A 279 -11.35 60.88 38.65
C THR A 279 -9.86 60.58 38.65
N ASN A 280 -9.17 61.04 37.61
CA ASN A 280 -7.72 60.92 37.45
C ASN A 280 -7.03 61.34 38.76
N LYS A 281 -6.22 60.45 39.36
CA LYS A 281 -5.62 60.62 40.72
C LYS A 281 -4.75 61.88 40.88
N LEU A 282 -4.47 62.61 39.80
CA LEU A 282 -3.68 63.84 39.78
C LEU A 282 -4.46 65.12 40.14
N PHE A 283 -5.81 65.13 40.07
CA PHE A 283 -6.61 66.35 40.28
C PHE A 283 -7.71 66.15 41.35
N TRP A 284 -7.37 66.43 42.60
CA TRP A 284 -8.23 66.27 43.79
C TRP A 284 -9.45 67.21 43.88
N LYS A 285 -9.72 68.03 42.86
CA LYS A 285 -10.75 69.08 42.87
C LYS A 285 -11.81 68.97 41.77
N SER A 286 -11.72 68.00 40.86
CA SER A 286 -12.74 67.82 39.82
C SER A 286 -13.89 66.95 40.33
N PRO A 287 -15.16 67.35 40.14
CA PRO A 287 -16.30 66.53 40.50
C PRO A 287 -16.27 65.19 39.73
N PRO A 288 -16.73 64.09 40.34
CA PRO A 288 -16.78 62.80 39.67
C PRO A 288 -17.64 62.88 38.40
N LYS A 289 -17.11 62.36 37.29
CA LYS A 289 -17.85 62.24 36.04
C LYS A 289 -18.68 60.96 36.06
N PHE A 290 -19.90 61.01 35.56
CA PHE A 290 -20.78 59.86 35.44
C PHE A 290 -21.18 59.66 33.99
N ASN A 291 -21.25 58.40 33.56
CA ASN A 291 -21.70 58.02 32.23
C ASN A 291 -22.89 57.08 32.35
N ARG A 292 -23.95 57.34 31.59
CA ARG A 292 -25.06 56.41 31.43
C ARG A 292 -24.60 55.27 30.53
N MET A 293 -24.56 54.06 31.07
CA MET A 293 -24.26 52.85 30.32
C MET A 293 -25.60 52.19 29.95
N THR A 294 -25.71 51.67 28.74
CA THR A 294 -26.90 50.91 28.30
C THR A 294 -26.44 49.64 27.61
N SER A 295 -27.18 48.55 27.79
CA SER A 295 -26.91 47.28 27.11
C SER A 295 -28.20 46.48 26.93
N THR A 296 -28.18 45.57 25.95
CA THR A 296 -29.31 44.68 25.66
C THR A 296 -28.81 43.23 25.60
N LEU A 297 -29.44 42.35 26.36
CA LEU A 297 -29.16 40.92 26.41
C LEU A 297 -30.26 40.12 25.71
N PHE A 298 -29.89 39.08 24.98
CA PHE A 298 -30.82 38.19 24.28
C PHE A 298 -30.65 36.76 24.80
N PHE A 299 -31.74 36.13 25.23
CA PHE A 299 -31.76 34.72 25.64
C PHE A 299 -33.14 34.11 25.43
N ARG A 300 -33.27 32.80 25.58
CA ARG A 300 -34.55 32.09 25.48
C ARG A 300 -34.95 31.56 26.85
N VAL A 301 -36.26 31.62 27.15
CA VAL A 301 -36.86 30.94 28.28
C VAL A 301 -37.76 29.85 27.74
N ALA A 302 -37.37 28.60 27.99
CA ALA A 302 -38.21 27.45 27.73
C ALA A 302 -39.11 27.19 28.93
N GLN A 303 -40.38 26.91 28.69
CA GLN A 303 -41.39 26.60 29.69
C GLN A 303 -42.02 25.25 29.40
N ALA A 304 -42.02 24.38 30.40
CA ALA A 304 -42.79 23.15 30.45
C ALA A 304 -44.04 23.36 31.31
N ASP A 305 -45.20 23.09 30.72
CA ASP A 305 -46.49 23.09 31.42
C ASP A 305 -46.75 21.71 32.01
N LEU A 306 -46.99 21.67 33.33
CA LEU A 306 -47.07 20.43 34.10
C LEU A 306 -48.45 20.30 34.75
N LYS A 307 -49.08 19.16 34.56
CA LYS A 307 -50.26 18.75 35.33
C LYS A 307 -49.79 18.07 36.62
N VAL A 308 -50.37 18.47 37.75
CA VAL A 308 -50.06 17.87 39.06
C VAL A 308 -51.06 16.75 39.34
N LEU A 309 -50.54 15.59 39.73
CA LEU A 309 -51.26 14.32 39.85
C LEU A 309 -51.07 13.67 41.24
N VAL A 310 -50.76 14.46 42.25
CA VAL A 310 -50.56 13.96 43.62
C VAL A 310 -51.82 13.34 44.22
N THR A 311 -51.64 12.31 45.06
CA THR A 311 -52.76 11.72 45.79
C THR A 311 -53.31 12.68 46.82
N ARG A 312 -54.60 12.54 47.17
CA ARG A 312 -55.24 13.35 48.21
C ARG A 312 -54.49 13.26 49.54
N GLU A 313 -54.07 12.07 49.94
CA GLU A 313 -53.30 11.85 51.16
C GLU A 313 -51.98 12.64 51.17
N PHE A 314 -51.26 12.66 50.04
CA PHE A 314 -50.01 13.41 49.94
C PHE A 314 -50.25 14.93 49.95
N ALA A 315 -51.30 15.39 49.28
CA ALA A 315 -51.69 16.80 49.28
C ALA A 315 -52.03 17.29 50.70
N GLU A 316 -52.78 16.49 51.49
CA GLU A 316 -53.09 16.80 52.89
C GLU A 316 -51.82 16.87 53.76
N GLN A 317 -50.81 16.01 53.52
CA GLN A 317 -49.53 16.11 54.23
C GLN A 317 -48.74 17.36 53.84
N MET A 318 -48.69 17.71 52.56
CA MET A 318 -48.07 18.96 52.11
C MET A 318 -48.76 20.17 52.73
N GLU A 319 -50.09 20.22 52.73
CA GLU A 319 -50.87 21.33 53.30
C GLU A 319 -50.59 21.50 54.79
N ARG A 320 -50.44 20.41 55.54
CA ARG A 320 -50.06 20.48 56.97
C ARG A 320 -48.75 21.25 57.19
N THR A 321 -47.76 21.01 56.33
CA THR A 321 -46.40 21.59 56.42
C THR A 321 -46.33 22.99 55.81
N THR A 322 -46.85 23.20 54.60
CA THR A 322 -46.71 24.46 53.83
C THR A 322 -47.85 25.46 54.07
N LYS A 323 -48.95 25.00 54.70
CA LYS A 323 -50.25 25.71 54.81
C LYS A 323 -50.92 25.98 53.46
N LYS A 324 -50.49 25.27 52.40
CA LYS A 324 -51.08 25.35 51.07
C LYS A 324 -51.24 23.98 50.45
N MET A 325 -52.37 23.81 49.78
CA MET A 325 -52.54 22.69 48.87
C MET A 325 -51.58 22.80 47.68
N PRO A 326 -51.09 21.67 47.15
CA PRO A 326 -50.32 21.67 45.91
C PRO A 326 -51.23 22.10 44.74
N PRO A 327 -50.73 22.95 43.82
CA PRO A 327 -51.55 23.45 42.73
C PRO A 327 -51.94 22.34 41.75
N SER A 328 -53.07 22.46 41.05
CA SER A 328 -53.50 21.48 40.03
C SER A 328 -52.64 21.51 38.74
N PHE A 329 -52.06 22.67 38.44
CA PHE A 329 -51.12 22.88 37.34
C PHE A 329 -49.96 23.75 37.82
N THR A 330 -48.78 23.48 37.28
CA THR A 330 -47.56 24.22 37.58
C THR A 330 -46.65 24.27 36.36
N THR A 331 -45.55 25.01 36.43
CA THR A 331 -44.60 25.13 35.34
C THR A 331 -43.17 24.92 35.82
N ALA A 332 -42.34 24.42 34.91
CA ALA A 332 -40.89 24.43 35.04
C ALA A 332 -40.31 25.23 33.88
N GLN A 333 -39.40 26.14 34.17
CA GLN A 333 -38.78 27.03 33.19
C GLN A 333 -37.26 26.89 33.24
N MET A 334 -36.62 27.03 32.09
CA MET A 334 -35.17 27.01 31.96
C MET A 334 -34.72 28.12 31.01
N VAL A 335 -33.72 28.89 31.44
CA VAL A 335 -32.99 29.79 30.53
C VAL A 335 -32.03 28.94 29.72
N TYR A 336 -32.14 29.04 28.40
CA TYR A 336 -31.21 28.45 27.45
C TYR A 336 -30.77 29.50 26.44
N MET A 337 -29.52 29.38 26.02
CA MET A 337 -28.88 30.32 25.12
C MET A 337 -28.06 29.50 24.15
N GLY A 338 -28.49 29.47 22.89
CA GLY A 338 -27.73 28.83 21.82
C GLY A 338 -26.41 29.55 21.60
N LEU A 339 -25.55 28.96 20.77
CA LEU A 339 -24.25 29.53 20.48
C LEU A 339 -24.36 30.94 19.90
N GLU A 340 -25.28 31.16 18.97
CA GLU A 340 -25.48 32.44 18.28
C GLU A 340 -25.90 33.55 19.26
N GLU A 341 -26.85 33.26 20.18
CA GLU A 341 -27.25 34.21 21.22
C GLU A 341 -26.11 34.47 22.21
N TYR A 342 -25.34 33.44 22.55
CA TYR A 342 -24.21 33.55 23.47
C TYR A 342 -23.09 34.42 22.88
N GLU A 343 -22.68 34.16 21.63
CA GLU A 343 -21.62 34.93 20.95
C GLU A 343 -22.02 36.39 20.74
N THR A 344 -23.31 36.66 20.52
CA THR A 344 -23.84 38.02 20.43
C THR A 344 -23.85 38.73 21.79
N SER A 345 -24.17 38.00 22.86
CA SER A 345 -24.37 38.56 24.20
C SER A 345 -23.10 38.66 25.05
N GLN A 346 -22.16 37.72 24.91
CA GLN A 346 -20.96 37.60 25.73
C GLN A 346 -20.06 38.86 25.69
N PRO A 347 -19.77 39.48 24.52
CA PRO A 347 -18.95 40.69 24.48
C PRO A 347 -19.59 41.84 25.25
N LEU A 348 -20.93 41.95 25.20
CA LEU A 348 -21.69 43.01 25.84
C LEU A 348 -21.62 42.96 27.36
N VAL A 349 -21.42 41.78 27.94
CA VAL A 349 -21.36 41.61 29.40
C VAL A 349 -20.02 42.03 29.99
N LYS A 350 -18.91 41.88 29.25
CA LYS A 350 -17.60 42.40 29.70
C LYS A 350 -17.63 43.91 29.96
N ASP A 351 -18.35 44.64 29.12
CA ASP A 351 -18.47 46.09 29.23
C ASP A 351 -19.66 46.53 30.10
N PHE A 352 -20.56 45.59 30.44
CA PHE A 352 -21.80 45.84 31.17
C PHE A 352 -22.05 44.79 32.28
N PRO A 353 -21.55 45.02 33.51
CA PRO A 353 -21.51 44.00 34.56
C PRO A 353 -22.89 43.59 35.10
N LEU A 354 -23.95 44.36 34.88
CA LEU A 354 -25.30 44.04 35.38
C LEU A 354 -25.87 42.72 34.81
N PHE A 355 -25.38 42.27 33.65
CA PHE A 355 -25.82 41.03 33.01
C PHE A 355 -24.95 39.82 33.33
N GLU A 356 -23.85 39.99 34.07
CA GLU A 356 -22.94 38.89 34.41
C GLU A 356 -23.67 37.72 35.09
N ALA A 357 -24.56 38.03 36.03
CA ALA A 357 -25.33 37.03 36.76
C ALA A 357 -26.45 36.35 35.92
N LEU A 358 -26.75 36.85 34.71
CA LEU A 358 -27.71 36.25 33.76
C LEU A 358 -27.06 35.33 32.72
N LEU A 359 -25.74 35.42 32.54
CA LEU A 359 -24.96 34.60 31.62
C LEU A 359 -24.09 33.59 32.39
N PRO A 360 -24.68 32.51 32.92
CA PRO A 360 -23.93 31.55 33.73
C PRO A 360 -22.86 30.81 32.93
N PHE A 361 -23.07 30.53 31.63
CA PHE A 361 -22.13 29.73 30.83
C PHE A 361 -20.72 30.38 30.73
N PRO A 362 -19.63 29.64 31.01
CA PRO A 362 -19.54 28.18 31.15
C PRO A 362 -19.76 27.63 32.58
N HIS A 363 -20.05 28.49 33.55
CA HIS A 363 -20.38 28.12 34.92
C HIS A 363 -21.83 27.62 35.07
N GLN A 364 -22.18 27.15 36.26
CA GLN A 364 -23.51 26.61 36.56
C GLN A 364 -24.56 27.72 36.66
N GLY A 365 -25.75 27.44 36.16
CA GLY A 365 -26.93 28.25 36.44
C GLY A 365 -27.36 28.16 37.91
N ARG A 366 -28.36 28.95 38.27
CA ARG A 366 -28.98 28.99 39.62
C ARG A 366 -30.43 28.53 39.58
N VAL A 367 -30.89 27.96 40.68
CA VAL A 367 -32.30 27.62 40.90
C VAL A 367 -33.04 28.86 41.38
N PHE A 368 -34.21 29.10 40.80
CA PHE A 368 -35.10 30.21 41.10
C PHE A 368 -36.37 29.69 41.73
N ILE A 369 -36.70 30.25 42.89
CA ILE A 369 -37.98 30.03 43.58
C ILE A 369 -38.59 31.42 43.72
N GLY A 370 -39.25 31.85 42.64
CA GLY A 370 -39.57 33.26 42.35
C GLY A 370 -38.34 34.08 41.96
N PHE A 371 -37.26 33.93 42.73
CA PHE A 371 -36.00 34.69 42.68
C PHE A 371 -34.80 33.76 42.81
N PRO A 372 -33.58 34.20 42.43
CA PRO A 372 -32.39 33.37 42.50
C PRO A 372 -32.10 32.92 43.94
N THR A 373 -31.90 31.63 44.13
CA THR A 373 -31.44 31.02 45.39
C THR A 373 -29.91 30.86 45.38
N ALA A 374 -29.33 30.47 46.51
CA ALA A 374 -27.91 30.10 46.56
C ALA A 374 -27.61 28.78 45.82
N GLN A 375 -28.64 27.98 45.55
CA GLN A 375 -28.51 26.67 44.95
C GLN A 375 -28.19 26.76 43.45
N THR A 376 -27.06 26.17 43.05
CA THR A 376 -26.70 26.00 41.63
C THR A 376 -27.44 24.82 41.00
N THR A 377 -27.57 24.88 39.68
CA THR A 377 -28.18 23.84 38.83
C THR A 377 -27.12 22.88 38.29
N GLY A 378 -27.53 21.67 37.91
CA GLY A 378 -26.63 20.67 37.34
C GLY A 378 -26.06 21.01 35.96
N PHE A 379 -26.48 22.13 35.36
CA PHE A 379 -26.18 22.57 34.00
C PHE A 379 -25.81 24.06 33.97
N ALA A 380 -25.44 24.60 32.81
CA ALA A 380 -25.11 26.01 32.64
C ALA A 380 -26.34 26.91 32.41
N GLY A 381 -27.55 26.50 32.83
CA GLY A 381 -28.79 27.26 32.61
C GLY A 381 -29.54 27.52 33.91
N HIS A 382 -30.07 28.73 34.08
CA HIS A 382 -30.94 29.02 35.22
C HIS A 382 -32.25 28.23 35.11
N VAL A 383 -32.78 27.77 36.24
CA VAL A 383 -34.01 26.99 36.30
C VAL A 383 -34.97 27.62 37.29
N ALA A 384 -36.21 27.86 36.89
CA ALA A 384 -37.29 28.25 37.80
C ALA A 384 -38.37 27.18 37.81
N ALA A 385 -38.84 26.80 39.00
CA ALA A 385 -39.91 25.83 39.15
C ALA A 385 -40.62 26.02 40.49
N HIS A 386 -41.76 25.35 40.67
CA HIS A 386 -42.49 25.34 41.94
C HIS A 386 -41.83 24.40 42.97
N LEU A 387 -40.56 24.66 43.25
CA LEU A 387 -39.77 24.00 44.29
C LEU A 387 -40.10 24.63 45.65
N ILE A 388 -40.18 23.80 46.69
CA ILE A 388 -40.48 24.24 48.04
C ILE A 388 -39.15 24.55 48.74
N PRO A 389 -38.92 25.81 49.15
CA PRO A 389 -37.69 26.19 49.82
C PRO A 389 -37.75 25.85 51.32
N THR A 390 -36.59 25.89 51.98
CA THR A 390 -36.52 25.91 53.45
C THR A 390 -37.12 27.22 54.01
N VAL A 391 -37.30 27.29 55.32
CA VAL A 391 -37.86 28.49 56.00
C VAL A 391 -37.01 29.74 55.73
N GLU A 392 -35.68 29.59 55.61
CA GLU A 392 -34.73 30.66 55.28
C GLU A 392 -34.83 31.13 53.81
N ARG A 393 -35.50 30.35 52.94
CA ARG A 393 -35.72 30.65 51.51
C ARG A 393 -34.47 30.77 50.64
N GLU A 394 -33.35 30.23 51.11
CA GLU A 394 -32.07 30.24 50.40
C GLU A 394 -31.71 28.90 49.75
N SER A 395 -32.33 27.81 50.22
CA SER A 395 -32.10 26.45 49.75
C SER A 395 -33.41 25.71 49.52
N ILE A 396 -33.34 24.63 48.74
CA ILE A 396 -34.46 23.71 48.51
C ILE A 396 -34.62 22.82 49.75
N ASP A 397 -35.85 22.60 50.21
CA ASP A 397 -36.09 21.72 51.35
C ASP A 397 -36.01 20.24 50.94
N PHE A 398 -34.95 19.58 51.39
CA PHE A 398 -34.78 18.13 51.29
C PHE A 398 -34.80 17.44 52.67
N ILE A 399 -35.11 18.18 53.73
CA ILE A 399 -35.12 17.70 55.12
C ILE A 399 -36.49 17.09 55.42
N ASP A 400 -37.57 17.80 55.09
CA ASP A 400 -38.92 17.25 55.26
C ASP A 400 -39.15 16.08 54.29
N LYS A 401 -39.67 14.97 54.81
CA LYS A 401 -39.86 13.73 54.05
C LYS A 401 -40.77 13.92 52.84
N HIS A 402 -41.85 14.69 52.97
CA HIS A 402 -42.82 14.90 51.90
C HIS A 402 -42.33 15.96 50.92
N LEU A 403 -41.79 17.08 51.41
CA LEU A 403 -41.26 18.14 50.56
C LEU A 403 -40.07 17.66 49.72
N LYS A 404 -39.23 16.80 50.29
CA LYS A 404 -38.13 16.14 49.56
C LYS A 404 -38.64 15.40 48.32
N VAL A 405 -39.68 14.57 48.46
CA VAL A 405 -40.24 13.78 47.34
C VAL A 405 -40.85 14.71 46.28
N TRP A 406 -41.57 15.75 46.69
CA TRP A 406 -42.08 16.77 45.76
C TRP A 406 -40.94 17.43 44.97
N ASN A 407 -39.91 17.90 45.67
CA ASN A 407 -38.77 18.61 45.10
C ASN A 407 -37.94 17.71 44.17
N GLU A 408 -37.69 16.44 44.52
CA GLU A 408 -37.01 15.48 43.66
C GLU A 408 -37.81 15.20 42.37
N ASN A 409 -39.14 15.09 42.46
CA ASN A 409 -40.01 14.93 41.29
C ASN A 409 -40.07 16.19 40.42
N MET A 410 -40.03 17.37 41.03
CA MET A 410 -39.97 18.63 40.28
C MET A 410 -38.63 18.79 39.54
N LEU A 411 -37.51 18.47 40.21
CA LEU A 411 -36.18 18.46 39.58
C LEU A 411 -36.06 17.43 38.45
N HIS A 412 -36.78 16.31 38.54
CA HIS A 412 -36.92 15.38 37.43
C HIS A 412 -37.57 16.06 36.21
N MET A 413 -38.63 16.85 36.40
CA MET A 413 -39.25 17.59 35.29
C MET A 413 -38.33 18.68 34.73
N CYS A 414 -37.54 19.35 35.57
CA CYS A 414 -36.49 20.27 35.09
C CYS A 414 -35.43 19.56 34.23
N ALA A 415 -35.05 18.33 34.59
CA ALA A 415 -34.12 17.52 33.82
C ALA A 415 -34.73 17.02 32.50
N LEU A 416 -36.01 16.68 32.48
CA LEU A 416 -36.75 16.36 31.26
C LEU A 416 -36.78 17.58 30.32
N LEU A 417 -37.06 18.78 30.84
CA LEU A 417 -37.00 20.01 30.04
C LEU A 417 -35.60 20.24 29.45
N ALA A 418 -34.55 20.07 30.25
CA ALA A 418 -33.16 20.15 29.77
C ALA A 418 -32.88 19.14 28.64
N ARG A 419 -33.39 17.91 28.78
CA ARG A 419 -33.26 16.84 27.78
C ARG A 419 -34.00 17.16 26.48
N ILE A 420 -35.18 17.78 26.59
CA ILE A 420 -35.97 18.25 25.44
C ILE A 420 -35.21 19.36 24.70
N LEU A 421 -34.67 20.35 25.42
CA LEU A 421 -33.88 21.44 24.80
C LEU A 421 -32.61 20.93 24.12
N TYR A 422 -31.92 19.97 24.74
CA TYR A 422 -30.79 19.31 24.10
C TYR A 422 -31.21 18.61 22.80
N ASN A 423 -32.32 17.87 22.81
CA ASN A 423 -32.80 17.21 21.58
C ASN A 423 -33.21 18.22 20.52
N ASP A 424 -33.94 19.26 20.88
CA ASP A 424 -34.40 20.30 19.95
C ASP A 424 -33.23 20.97 19.22
N GLU A 425 -32.17 21.33 19.94
CA GLU A 425 -30.98 21.92 19.35
C GLU A 425 -30.24 20.93 18.44
N LEU A 426 -30.12 19.66 18.84
CA LEU A 426 -29.49 18.62 18.02
C LEU A 426 -30.34 18.27 16.78
N ASP A 427 -31.66 18.34 16.88
CA ASP A 427 -32.58 18.16 15.76
C ASP A 427 -32.49 19.33 14.77
N ASP A 428 -32.36 20.58 15.25
CA ASP A 428 -32.07 21.74 14.40
C ASP A 428 -30.70 21.62 13.71
N ILE A 429 -29.67 21.20 14.43
CA ILE A 429 -28.34 20.90 13.86
C ILE A 429 -28.46 19.82 12.78
N SER A 430 -29.24 18.75 13.02
CA SER A 430 -29.46 17.69 12.04
C SER A 430 -30.15 18.22 10.77
N GLN A 431 -31.21 19.00 10.92
CA GLN A 431 -31.93 19.58 9.78
C GLN A 431 -31.06 20.54 8.97
N LYS A 432 -30.27 21.39 9.64
CA LYS A 432 -29.32 22.28 8.97
C LYS A 432 -28.23 21.49 8.25
N PHE A 433 -27.67 20.45 8.88
CA PHE A 433 -26.72 19.54 8.24
C PHE A 433 -27.31 18.92 6.96
N ASP A 434 -28.51 18.36 7.03
CA ASP A 434 -29.15 17.71 5.89
C ASP A 434 -29.42 18.70 4.74
N ARG A 435 -29.82 19.94 5.05
CA ARG A 435 -30.00 21.02 4.05
C ARG A 435 -28.69 21.43 3.40
N LEU A 436 -27.62 21.58 4.19
CA LEU A 436 -26.29 21.93 3.71
C LEU A 436 -25.66 20.83 2.85
N VAL A 437 -26.00 19.57 3.10
CA VAL A 437 -25.61 18.46 2.22
C VAL A 437 -26.45 18.49 0.94
N ALA A 438 -27.76 18.73 1.04
CA ALA A 438 -28.67 18.75 -0.12
C ALA A 438 -28.40 19.90 -1.10
N ASN A 439 -27.97 21.07 -0.61
CA ASN A 439 -27.63 22.23 -1.44
C ASN A 439 -26.16 22.24 -1.93
N GLY A 440 -25.35 21.24 -1.54
CA GLY A 440 -23.96 21.11 -1.93
C GLY A 440 -22.94 21.98 -1.16
N SER A 441 -23.37 22.75 -0.15
CA SER A 441 -22.47 23.55 0.69
C SER A 441 -21.56 22.69 1.58
N LEU A 442 -22.07 21.57 2.06
CA LEU A 442 -21.28 20.51 2.69
C LEU A 442 -21.03 19.38 1.69
N PRO A 443 -19.77 18.89 1.57
CA PRO A 443 -19.47 17.79 0.67
C PRO A 443 -20.32 16.56 0.99
N THR A 444 -20.86 15.90 -0.03
CA THR A 444 -21.33 14.51 0.08
C THR A 444 -20.17 13.52 0.13
N THR A 445 -18.93 13.99 -0.10
CA THR A 445 -17.75 13.14 -0.24
C THR A 445 -17.51 12.30 1.02
N LYS A 446 -17.04 11.09 0.76
CA LYS A 446 -16.57 10.12 1.76
C LYS A 446 -15.29 10.60 2.47
N ARG A 447 -14.58 11.59 1.93
CA ARG A 447 -13.34 12.12 2.51
C ARG A 447 -13.62 13.12 3.62
N MET A 448 -13.38 12.72 4.87
CA MET A 448 -13.71 13.55 6.02
C MET A 448 -12.80 14.77 6.21
N ALA A 449 -11.55 14.72 5.76
CA ALA A 449 -10.62 15.84 5.87
C ALA A 449 -11.13 17.10 5.12
N GLU A 450 -11.80 16.90 3.98
CA GLU A 450 -12.41 17.99 3.20
C GLU A 450 -13.65 18.56 3.91
N LYS A 451 -14.42 17.72 4.61
CA LYS A 451 -15.60 18.13 5.40
C LYS A 451 -15.20 18.92 6.64
N PHE A 452 -14.21 18.45 7.40
CA PHE A 452 -13.78 19.10 8.64
C PHE A 452 -13.08 20.45 8.40
N ALA A 453 -12.56 20.69 7.21
CA ALA A 453 -12.02 21.99 6.82
C ALA A 453 -13.09 23.01 6.37
N ASN A 454 -14.37 22.60 6.28
CA ASN A 454 -15.46 23.45 5.80
C ASN A 454 -16.00 24.37 6.93
N ALA A 455 -16.17 25.65 6.64
CA ALA A 455 -16.64 26.64 7.61
C ALA A 455 -18.04 26.35 8.16
N GLU A 456 -18.96 25.84 7.33
CA GLU A 456 -20.31 25.45 7.75
C GLU A 456 -20.28 24.25 8.70
N TRP A 457 -19.41 23.27 8.44
CA TRP A 457 -19.19 22.16 9.36
C TRP A 457 -18.67 22.66 10.70
N THR A 458 -17.63 23.50 10.70
CA THR A 458 -17.05 24.07 11.91
C THR A 458 -18.08 24.84 12.72
N HIS A 459 -19.00 25.56 12.06
CA HIS A 459 -20.09 26.24 12.74
C HIS A 459 -21.07 25.25 13.41
N LEU A 460 -21.51 24.20 12.71
CA LEU A 460 -22.36 23.15 13.30
C LEU A 460 -21.67 22.42 14.46
N GLU A 461 -20.37 22.15 14.31
CA GLU A 461 -19.53 21.52 15.33
C GLU A 461 -19.46 22.37 16.59
N ARG A 462 -19.18 23.68 16.47
CA ARG A 462 -19.18 24.62 17.59
C ARG A 462 -20.55 24.70 18.27
N ARG A 463 -21.64 24.72 17.50
CA ARG A 463 -23.01 24.68 18.06
C ARG A 463 -23.25 23.44 18.89
N CYS A 464 -22.84 22.27 18.39
CA CYS A 464 -22.96 21.01 19.12
C CYS A 464 -22.09 21.00 20.39
N ILE A 465 -20.84 21.47 20.31
CA ILE A 465 -19.92 21.57 21.46
C ILE A 465 -20.51 22.48 22.55
N HIS A 466 -21.02 23.65 22.17
CA HIS A 466 -21.68 24.58 23.08
C HIS A 466 -22.87 23.93 23.78
N THR A 467 -23.74 23.28 23.02
CA THR A 467 -24.92 22.57 23.55
C THR A 467 -24.53 21.47 24.53
N MET A 468 -23.54 20.65 24.16
CA MET A 468 -23.03 19.58 25.01
C MET A 468 -22.38 20.12 26.28
N SER A 469 -21.67 21.25 26.19
CA SER A 469 -21.03 21.92 27.32
C SER A 469 -22.07 22.57 28.24
N PHE A 470 -23.15 23.13 27.67
CA PHE A 470 -24.24 23.74 28.42
C PHE A 470 -24.99 22.71 29.27
N PHE A 471 -25.32 21.56 28.69
CA PHE A 471 -26.02 20.47 29.37
C PHE A 471 -25.09 19.44 30.03
N ARG A 472 -23.80 19.75 30.13
CA ARG A 472 -22.84 18.91 30.84
C ARG A 472 -23.23 18.78 32.32
N PRO A 473 -23.38 17.56 32.85
CA PRO A 473 -23.58 17.34 34.28
C PRO A 473 -22.45 17.91 35.15
N GLN A 474 -22.81 18.69 36.16
CA GLN A 474 -21.88 19.25 37.14
C GLN A 474 -22.38 19.04 38.58
N ALA A 475 -21.46 18.94 39.54
CA ALA A 475 -21.80 18.87 40.96
C ALA A 475 -22.29 20.24 41.46
N THR A 476 -23.41 20.28 42.17
CA THR A 476 -24.06 21.53 42.59
C THR A 476 -23.72 21.95 44.02
N THR A 477 -23.89 23.23 44.33
CA THR A 477 -23.71 23.83 45.67
C THR A 477 -24.97 24.60 46.09
N PRO A 478 -25.30 24.71 47.39
CA PRO A 478 -24.63 24.04 48.50
C PRO A 478 -24.87 22.53 48.55
N THR A 479 -26.01 22.02 48.05
CA THR A 479 -26.23 20.56 47.97
C THR A 479 -25.91 20.01 46.58
N SER A 480 -25.16 18.90 46.53
CA SER A 480 -24.85 18.17 45.30
C SER A 480 -26.01 17.29 44.80
N LEU A 481 -27.05 17.10 45.63
CA LEU A 481 -28.22 16.29 45.32
C LEU A 481 -28.95 16.81 44.07
N VAL A 482 -29.06 18.14 43.92
CA VAL A 482 -29.75 18.78 42.78
C VAL A 482 -29.08 18.37 41.46
N GLY A 483 -27.77 18.55 41.36
CA GLY A 483 -26.99 18.13 40.18
C GLY A 483 -27.06 16.63 39.94
N HIS A 484 -26.99 15.82 41.00
CA HIS A 484 -27.09 14.35 40.89
C HIS A 484 -28.46 13.90 40.33
N VAL A 485 -29.55 14.42 40.90
CA VAL A 485 -30.92 14.11 40.44
C VAL A 485 -31.11 14.57 39.01
N MET A 486 -30.77 15.82 38.70
CA MET A 486 -30.94 16.36 37.35
C MET A 486 -30.13 15.58 36.31
N ALA A 487 -28.85 15.32 36.58
CA ALA A 487 -27.98 14.56 35.67
C ALA A 487 -28.49 13.13 35.45
N LYS A 488 -28.81 12.41 36.53
CA LYS A 488 -29.34 11.04 36.45
C LYS A 488 -30.62 11.00 35.62
N ARG A 489 -31.51 11.98 35.80
CA ARG A 489 -32.79 12.03 35.12
C ARG A 489 -32.69 12.51 33.68
N PHE A 490 -31.78 13.42 33.36
CA PHE A 490 -31.51 13.82 31.98
C PHE A 490 -31.24 12.61 31.09
N PHE A 491 -30.43 11.64 31.53
CA PHE A 491 -30.16 10.44 30.74
C PHE A 491 -31.27 9.37 30.77
N LEU A 492 -32.13 9.35 31.80
CA LEU A 492 -33.15 8.30 31.97
C LEU A 492 -34.57 8.72 31.51
N THR A 493 -34.76 9.99 31.13
CA THR A 493 -36.05 10.57 30.74
C THR A 493 -36.44 10.30 29.28
N ALA A 494 -35.57 9.68 28.48
CA ALA A 494 -35.87 9.27 27.12
C ALA A 494 -35.74 7.75 26.99
N ASN A 495 -36.59 7.16 26.15
CA ASN A 495 -36.54 5.74 25.81
C ASN A 495 -35.46 5.44 24.77
N MET A 496 -34.98 6.47 24.08
CA MET A 496 -33.92 6.40 23.08
C MET A 496 -32.68 7.17 23.54
N PRO A 497 -31.47 6.70 23.22
CA PRO A 497 -30.25 7.45 23.48
C PRO A 497 -30.25 8.80 22.76
N PRO A 498 -29.63 9.83 23.35
CA PRO A 498 -29.38 11.10 22.67
C PRO A 498 -28.65 10.92 21.34
N GLY A 499 -28.96 11.84 20.41
CA GLY A 499 -28.14 12.07 19.23
C GLY A 499 -26.90 12.89 19.58
N VAL A 500 -25.81 12.63 18.87
CA VAL A 500 -24.58 13.42 18.88
C VAL A 500 -24.19 13.74 17.44
N LEU A 501 -23.58 14.89 17.20
CA LEU A 501 -23.06 15.22 15.87
C LEU A 501 -21.89 14.28 15.55
N THR A 502 -21.97 13.64 14.39
CA THR A 502 -20.94 12.74 13.86
C THR A 502 -20.60 13.14 12.43
N SER A 503 -19.53 12.54 11.90
CA SER A 503 -19.08 12.61 10.52
C SER A 503 -20.17 12.38 9.44
N SER A 504 -21.30 11.79 9.82
CA SER A 504 -22.47 11.54 8.98
C SER A 504 -23.74 12.25 9.47
N GLY A 505 -23.60 13.42 10.10
CA GLY A 505 -24.70 14.17 10.71
C GLY A 505 -25.02 13.70 12.13
N VAL A 506 -26.15 14.12 12.68
CA VAL A 506 -26.54 13.73 14.04
C VAL A 506 -26.99 12.26 14.06
N ARG A 507 -26.36 11.46 14.92
CA ARG A 507 -26.63 10.02 15.05
C ARG A 507 -26.73 9.62 16.52
N SER A 508 -27.53 8.59 16.80
CA SER A 508 -27.66 8.04 18.16
C SER A 508 -26.30 7.59 18.71
N CYS A 509 -26.08 7.77 20.01
CA CYS A 509 -24.87 7.30 20.70
C CYS A 509 -24.54 5.81 20.47
N HIS A 510 -25.51 4.94 20.19
CA HIS A 510 -25.19 3.53 19.89
C HIS A 510 -24.52 3.33 18.53
N VAL A 511 -24.76 4.25 17.59
CA VAL A 511 -24.20 4.21 16.24
C VAL A 511 -22.90 5.01 16.17
N ALA A 512 -22.84 6.14 16.89
CA ALA A 512 -21.65 6.99 16.94
C ALA A 512 -20.42 6.25 17.49
N ARG A 513 -19.26 6.53 16.90
CA ARG A 513 -17.95 6.04 17.36
C ARG A 513 -17.07 7.15 17.91
N LEU A 514 -16.28 6.83 18.92
CA LEU A 514 -15.20 7.71 19.38
C LEU A 514 -14.01 7.62 18.39
N PRO A 515 -13.36 8.74 18.06
CA PRO A 515 -12.29 8.75 17.06
C PRO A 515 -11.04 8.03 17.56
N VAL A 516 -10.43 7.21 16.69
CA VAL A 516 -9.12 6.60 16.90
C VAL A 516 -8.21 7.06 15.78
N ALA A 517 -7.25 7.93 16.09
CA ALA A 517 -6.45 8.68 15.12
C ALA A 517 -5.84 7.81 14.02
N GLU A 518 -5.36 6.62 14.37
CA GLU A 518 -4.73 5.68 13.44
C GLU A 518 -5.70 5.05 12.42
N LEU A 519 -6.98 4.94 12.78
CA LEU A 519 -8.02 4.36 11.92
C LEU A 519 -8.70 5.39 11.02
N LEU A 520 -8.70 6.67 11.42
CA LEU A 520 -9.37 7.75 10.70
C LEU A 520 -9.04 7.84 9.20
N PRO A 521 -7.78 7.61 8.73
CA PRO A 521 -7.46 7.65 7.30
C PRO A 521 -8.24 6.64 6.46
N PHE A 522 -8.70 5.54 7.07
CA PHE A 522 -9.38 4.44 6.38
C PHE A 522 -10.90 4.52 6.47
N ILE A 523 -11.43 5.25 7.47
CA ILE A 523 -12.85 5.39 7.76
C ILE A 523 -13.46 6.54 6.97
N GLN A 524 -14.52 6.24 6.20
CA GLN A 524 -15.21 7.23 5.39
C GLN A 524 -16.72 7.29 5.69
N SER A 525 -17.37 6.12 5.82
CA SER A 525 -18.82 6.01 5.99
C SER A 525 -19.27 5.76 7.43
N THR A 526 -18.43 5.14 8.25
CA THR A 526 -18.79 4.86 9.65
C THR A 526 -18.96 6.18 10.43
N PRO A 527 -20.11 6.41 11.10
CA PRO A 527 -20.33 7.64 11.86
C PRO A 527 -19.42 7.74 13.08
N TYR A 528 -18.53 8.73 13.11
CA TYR A 528 -17.63 8.99 14.24
C TYR A 528 -17.64 10.46 14.65
N ILE A 529 -17.37 10.72 15.91
CA ILE A 529 -17.26 12.08 16.48
C ILE A 529 -15.91 12.68 16.10
N SER A 530 -15.86 13.96 15.73
CA SER A 530 -14.60 14.61 15.37
C SER A 530 -13.63 14.68 16.56
N THR A 531 -12.33 14.81 16.26
CA THR A 531 -11.29 14.94 17.28
C THR A 531 -11.46 16.21 18.12
N THR A 532 -11.94 17.30 17.50
CA THR A 532 -12.27 18.58 18.17
C THR A 532 -13.34 18.36 19.22
N MET A 533 -14.49 17.80 18.82
CA MET A 533 -15.59 17.49 19.76
C MET A 533 -15.16 16.51 20.85
N HIS A 534 -14.36 15.49 20.50
CA HIS A 534 -13.85 14.52 21.47
C HIS A 534 -13.02 15.19 22.58
N THR A 535 -12.35 16.28 22.26
CA THR A 535 -11.50 17.04 23.20
C THR A 535 -12.30 18.10 23.95
N GLU A 536 -13.04 18.96 23.24
CA GLU A 536 -13.73 20.11 23.84
C GLU A 536 -15.00 19.72 24.60
N ALA A 537 -15.69 18.65 24.18
CA ALA A 537 -16.90 18.14 24.85
C ALA A 537 -16.63 16.85 25.66
N ALA A 538 -15.38 16.60 26.06
CA ALA A 538 -14.94 15.35 26.69
C ALA A 538 -15.78 14.96 27.92
N ASP A 539 -16.11 15.91 28.79
CA ASP A 539 -16.87 15.63 30.01
C ASP A 539 -18.31 15.17 29.74
N MET A 540 -18.98 15.80 28.77
CA MET A 540 -20.31 15.37 28.34
C MET A 540 -20.25 14.04 27.59
N LEU A 541 -19.25 13.82 26.74
CA LEU A 541 -19.03 12.55 26.05
C LEU A 541 -18.76 11.40 27.03
N LYS A 542 -18.01 11.66 28.10
CA LYS A 542 -17.79 10.68 29.18
C LYS A 542 -19.09 10.37 29.93
N ALA A 543 -19.89 11.39 30.22
CA ALA A 543 -21.20 11.19 30.84
C ALA A 543 -22.15 10.39 29.93
N LEU A 544 -22.19 10.72 28.64
CA LEU A 544 -22.94 9.98 27.63
C LEU A 544 -22.47 8.54 27.53
N THR A 545 -21.17 8.28 27.42
CA THR A 545 -20.59 6.93 27.30
C THR A 545 -20.90 6.07 28.53
N LYS A 546 -20.95 6.67 29.73
CA LYS A 546 -21.33 5.98 30.97
C LYS A 546 -22.77 5.46 30.94
N HIS A 547 -23.70 6.21 30.34
CA HIS A 547 -25.13 5.84 30.29
C HIS A 547 -25.50 5.11 29.00
N PHE A 548 -24.82 5.42 27.89
CA PHE A 548 -25.04 4.90 26.54
C PHE A 548 -23.66 4.57 25.95
N PRO A 549 -23.18 3.32 26.08
CA PRO A 549 -21.82 2.95 25.71
C PRO A 549 -21.51 3.26 24.23
N MET A 550 -20.76 4.34 24.01
CA MET A 550 -20.16 4.69 22.72
C MET A 550 -18.85 3.91 22.59
N LYS A 551 -18.72 3.13 21.51
CA LYS A 551 -17.51 2.35 21.26
C LYS A 551 -16.47 3.21 20.54
N PRO A 552 -15.17 3.08 20.84
CA PRO A 552 -14.14 3.61 19.95
C PRO A 552 -14.20 2.90 18.59
N LEU A 553 -13.72 3.57 17.54
CA LEU A 553 -13.48 2.92 16.25
C LEU A 553 -12.62 1.68 16.45
N GLY A 554 -13.07 0.54 15.94
CA GLY A 554 -12.38 -0.73 16.07
C GLY A 554 -12.20 -1.47 14.73
N ILE A 555 -11.58 -2.65 14.81
CA ILE A 555 -11.32 -3.51 13.65
C ILE A 555 -12.62 -3.90 12.94
N SER A 556 -13.70 -4.19 13.68
CA SER A 556 -15.00 -4.53 13.08
C SER A 556 -15.57 -3.39 12.22
N ASP A 557 -15.40 -2.14 12.65
CA ASP A 557 -15.84 -0.98 11.87
C ASP A 557 -14.96 -0.79 10.61
N LEU A 558 -13.64 -1.00 10.75
CA LEU A 558 -12.69 -0.99 9.63
C LEU A 558 -13.02 -2.07 8.59
N VAL A 559 -13.24 -3.31 9.02
CA VAL A 559 -13.62 -4.46 8.17
C VAL A 559 -14.90 -4.15 7.40
N LYS A 560 -15.92 -3.59 8.07
CA LYS A 560 -17.17 -3.18 7.43
C LYS A 560 -16.95 -2.11 6.35
N GLU A 561 -16.10 -1.13 6.63
CA GLU A 561 -15.75 -0.06 5.69
C GLU A 561 -15.00 -0.61 4.46
N LEU A 562 -14.02 -1.48 4.69
CA LEU A 562 -13.18 -2.07 3.65
C LEU A 562 -13.96 -3.05 2.76
N THR A 563 -14.94 -3.76 3.32
CA THR A 563 -15.83 -4.63 2.52
C THR A 563 -16.73 -3.83 1.57
N ALA A 564 -17.01 -2.56 1.90
CA ALA A 564 -17.92 -1.72 1.14
C ALA A 564 -17.25 -0.91 0.00
N ARG A 565 -15.91 -0.93 -0.12
CA ARG A 565 -15.18 -0.19 -1.16
C ARG A 565 -13.86 -0.85 -1.54
N SER A 566 -13.44 -0.62 -2.78
CA SER A 566 -12.09 -1.00 -3.23
C SER A 566 -11.07 0.09 -2.87
N LEU A 567 -9.84 -0.31 -2.59
CA LEU A 567 -8.71 0.56 -2.27
C LEU A 567 -7.75 0.70 -3.45
N THR A 568 -7.11 1.86 -3.60
CA THR A 568 -5.97 2.00 -4.51
C THR A 568 -4.73 1.27 -3.96
N ILE A 569 -3.68 1.15 -4.76
CA ILE A 569 -2.39 0.58 -4.32
C ILE A 569 -1.81 1.42 -3.16
N GLU A 570 -1.91 2.75 -3.22
CA GLU A 570 -1.44 3.66 -2.17
C GLU A 570 -2.22 3.48 -0.87
N GLU A 571 -3.56 3.45 -0.94
CA GLU A 571 -4.42 3.24 0.23
C GLU A 571 -4.18 1.86 0.85
N THR A 572 -4.04 0.83 0.03
CA THR A 572 -3.73 -0.54 0.47
C THR A 572 -2.38 -0.59 1.16
N ALA A 573 -1.35 0.05 0.58
CA ALA A 573 -0.03 0.09 1.20
C ALA A 573 -0.05 0.84 2.55
N ALA A 574 -0.80 1.94 2.65
CA ALA A 574 -0.97 2.66 3.91
C ALA A 574 -1.68 1.78 4.98
N LEU A 575 -2.73 1.06 4.58
CA LEU A 575 -3.45 0.13 5.45
C LEU A 575 -2.54 -1.00 5.96
N LEU A 576 -1.78 -1.64 5.07
CA LEU A 576 -0.88 -2.73 5.44
C LEU A 576 0.28 -2.27 6.33
N ARG A 577 0.79 -1.05 6.13
CA ARG A 577 1.78 -0.44 7.05
C ARG A 577 1.19 -0.22 8.44
N TRP A 578 -0.02 0.35 8.50
CA TRP A 578 -0.71 0.49 9.77
C TRP A 578 -0.95 -0.87 10.44
N TRP A 579 -1.37 -1.88 9.69
CA TRP A 579 -1.58 -3.24 10.20
C TRP A 579 -0.30 -3.85 10.81
N LEU A 580 0.86 -3.67 10.17
CA LEU A 580 2.14 -4.11 10.72
C LEU A 580 2.44 -3.46 12.08
N THR A 581 2.20 -2.15 12.21
CA THR A 581 2.37 -1.41 13.47
C THR A 581 1.39 -1.90 14.53
N TYR A 582 0.12 -2.07 14.16
CA TYR A 582 -0.93 -2.58 15.04
C TYR A 582 -0.58 -3.96 15.58
N MET A 583 -0.19 -4.91 14.71
CA MET A 583 0.25 -6.24 15.14
C MET A 583 1.50 -6.22 16.03
N ALA A 584 2.44 -5.31 15.77
CA ALA A 584 3.66 -5.19 16.57
C ALA A 584 3.39 -4.66 17.99
N ALA A 585 2.33 -3.87 18.16
CA ALA A 585 1.91 -3.32 19.45
C ALA A 585 1.02 -4.25 20.27
N GLN A 586 0.45 -5.30 19.66
CA GLN A 586 -0.46 -6.24 20.31
C GLN A 586 0.25 -7.53 20.74
N GLU A 587 -0.21 -8.13 21.86
CA GLU A 587 0.20 -9.48 22.22
C GLU A 587 -0.38 -10.50 21.22
N LYS A 588 0.37 -11.58 20.95
CA LYS A 588 -0.11 -12.68 20.09
C LYS A 588 -1.28 -13.39 20.78
N THR A 589 -2.49 -13.00 20.42
CA THR A 589 -3.74 -13.53 20.95
C THR A 589 -4.57 -14.21 19.85
N ALA A 590 -5.53 -15.03 20.26
CA ALA A 590 -6.52 -15.60 19.32
C ALA A 590 -7.30 -14.50 18.59
N GLN A 591 -7.62 -13.39 19.27
CA GLN A 591 -8.31 -12.24 18.70
C GLN A 591 -7.51 -11.59 17.57
N LEU A 592 -6.19 -11.38 17.76
CA LEU A 592 -5.33 -10.80 16.72
C LEU A 592 -5.31 -11.68 15.45
N THR A 593 -5.37 -12.99 15.63
CA THR A 593 -5.42 -13.95 14.52
C THR A 593 -6.76 -13.88 13.78
N GLU A 594 -7.86 -13.75 14.51
CA GLU A 594 -9.19 -13.56 13.93
C GLU A 594 -9.30 -12.23 13.18
N ASP A 595 -8.82 -11.14 13.78
CA ASP A 595 -8.76 -9.80 13.18
C ASP A 595 -7.94 -9.82 11.89
N ALA A 596 -6.80 -10.52 11.88
CA ALA A 596 -5.97 -10.71 10.68
C ALA A 596 -6.75 -11.40 9.55
N GLN A 597 -7.49 -12.46 9.86
CA GLN A 597 -8.30 -13.20 8.88
C GLN A 597 -9.47 -12.37 8.36
N GLN A 598 -10.15 -11.62 9.22
CA GLN A 598 -11.25 -10.74 8.83
C GLN A 598 -10.74 -9.61 7.93
N LEU A 599 -9.63 -8.96 8.29
CA LEU A 599 -9.02 -7.90 7.49
C LEU A 599 -8.56 -8.41 6.12
N HIS A 600 -7.87 -9.56 6.09
CA HIS A 600 -7.39 -10.18 4.85
C HIS A 600 -8.53 -10.47 3.86
N ARG A 601 -9.68 -10.92 4.36
CA ARG A 601 -10.88 -11.20 3.55
C ARG A 601 -11.63 -9.94 3.11
N ALA A 602 -11.61 -8.88 3.91
CA ALA A 602 -12.38 -7.67 3.67
C ALA A 602 -11.74 -6.72 2.66
N VAL A 603 -10.41 -6.71 2.53
CA VAL A 603 -9.71 -5.78 1.64
C VAL A 603 -9.88 -6.19 0.18
N ILE A 604 -10.34 -5.23 -0.64
CA ILE A 604 -10.38 -5.35 -2.10
C ILE A 604 -9.42 -4.31 -2.68
N VAL A 605 -8.46 -4.75 -3.49
CA VAL A 605 -7.44 -3.91 -4.11
C VAL A 605 -7.80 -3.63 -5.56
N LEU A 606 -7.68 -2.38 -6.00
CA LEU A 606 -7.78 -2.00 -7.41
C LEU A 606 -6.45 -2.29 -8.11
N CYS A 607 -6.38 -3.42 -8.79
CA CYS A 607 -5.18 -3.84 -9.51
C CYS A 607 -5.16 -3.26 -10.94
N PRO A 608 -4.00 -2.78 -11.42
CA PRO A 608 -3.83 -2.46 -12.83
C PRO A 608 -3.95 -3.72 -13.68
N LEU A 609 -4.39 -3.58 -14.93
CA LEU A 609 -4.52 -4.69 -15.87
C LEU A 609 -3.15 -5.33 -16.16
N SER A 610 -3.13 -6.66 -16.23
CA SER A 610 -1.91 -7.48 -16.40
C SER A 610 -1.25 -7.32 -17.76
N THR A 611 -1.92 -6.74 -18.75
CA THR A 611 -1.39 -6.44 -20.08
C THR A 611 -1.41 -4.93 -20.34
N PRO A 612 -0.28 -4.33 -20.79
CA PRO A 612 -0.33 -2.94 -21.23
C PRO A 612 -1.32 -2.83 -22.41
N PRO A 613 -2.33 -1.93 -22.34
CA PRO A 613 -3.25 -1.74 -23.45
C PRO A 613 -2.50 -1.22 -24.68
N GLU A 614 -2.94 -1.61 -25.87
CA GLU A 614 -2.48 -0.99 -27.11
C GLU A 614 -2.68 0.53 -27.04
N PRO A 615 -1.79 1.34 -27.65
CA PRO A 615 -1.73 2.78 -27.45
C PRO A 615 -3.00 3.57 -27.85
N THR A 616 -3.99 2.92 -28.46
CA THR A 616 -5.26 3.54 -28.88
C THR A 616 -6.35 3.55 -27.80
N ASP A 617 -6.27 2.73 -26.75
CA ASP A 617 -7.36 2.54 -25.76
C ASP A 617 -7.04 2.93 -24.30
N ALA A 618 -5.89 3.59 -24.07
CA ALA A 618 -5.41 3.94 -22.73
C ALA A 618 -6.38 4.79 -21.87
N ALA A 619 -7.37 5.45 -22.48
CA ALA A 619 -8.35 6.29 -21.78
C ALA A 619 -9.54 5.52 -21.18
N ASN A 620 -9.78 4.25 -21.54
CA ASN A 620 -11.02 3.52 -21.19
C ASN A 620 -10.82 2.23 -20.38
N THR A 621 -9.60 1.83 -20.07
CA THR A 621 -9.30 0.62 -19.28
C THR A 621 -9.46 0.85 -17.78
N LYS A 622 -10.50 0.25 -17.17
CA LYS A 622 -10.77 0.33 -15.73
C LYS A 622 -9.94 -0.69 -14.94
N PRO A 623 -9.40 -0.33 -13.75
CA PRO A 623 -8.69 -1.27 -12.87
C PRO A 623 -9.63 -2.37 -12.34
N ILE A 624 -9.07 -3.56 -12.08
CA ILE A 624 -9.81 -4.75 -11.67
C ILE A 624 -9.86 -4.83 -10.13
N PRO A 625 -11.05 -4.83 -9.50
CA PRO A 625 -11.18 -5.07 -8.06
C PRO A 625 -10.84 -6.53 -7.76
N THR A 626 -9.77 -6.76 -6.99
CA THR A 626 -9.28 -8.10 -6.65
C THR A 626 -9.22 -8.24 -5.13
N PRO A 627 -9.86 -9.26 -4.52
CA PRO A 627 -9.76 -9.50 -3.08
C PRO A 627 -8.31 -9.75 -2.67
N LEU A 628 -7.85 -9.11 -1.59
CA LEU A 628 -6.50 -9.31 -1.05
C LEU A 628 -6.27 -10.78 -0.70
N ALA A 629 -7.31 -11.46 -0.23
CA ALA A 629 -7.29 -12.89 0.09
C ALA A 629 -7.03 -13.84 -1.09
N GLN A 630 -7.16 -13.36 -2.33
CA GLN A 630 -6.82 -14.15 -3.51
C GLN A 630 -5.30 -14.33 -3.65
N PHE A 631 -4.50 -13.39 -3.13
CA PHE A 631 -3.06 -13.44 -3.30
C PHE A 631 -2.41 -14.42 -2.33
N ARG A 632 -1.53 -15.26 -2.87
CA ARG A 632 -0.73 -16.26 -2.16
C ARG A 632 0.76 -16.01 -2.31
N TYR A 633 1.16 -15.33 -3.39
CA TYR A 633 2.56 -15.13 -3.72
C TYR A 633 2.94 -13.66 -3.72
N TYR A 634 4.20 -13.35 -3.41
CA TYR A 634 4.80 -12.05 -3.69
C TYR A 634 6.02 -12.21 -4.60
N LEU A 635 6.24 -11.19 -5.45
CA LEU A 635 7.32 -11.21 -6.43
C LEU A 635 8.66 -10.77 -5.82
N ASN A 636 9.69 -11.59 -6.01
CA ASN A 636 11.08 -11.19 -5.82
C ASN A 636 11.71 -10.90 -7.20
N SER A 637 12.04 -9.63 -7.47
CA SER A 637 12.56 -9.20 -8.78
C SER A 637 13.91 -9.83 -9.15
N LYS A 638 14.64 -10.39 -8.17
CA LYS A 638 15.88 -11.15 -8.42
C LYS A 638 15.61 -12.57 -8.91
N VAL A 639 14.47 -13.15 -8.53
CA VAL A 639 14.07 -14.51 -8.91
C VAL A 639 13.25 -14.49 -10.19
N VAL A 640 12.24 -13.59 -10.29
CA VAL A 640 11.40 -13.37 -11.47
C VAL A 640 11.32 -11.86 -11.74
N HIS A 641 11.73 -11.42 -12.93
CA HIS A 641 11.83 -9.99 -13.27
C HIS A 641 10.46 -9.28 -13.34
N GLN A 642 10.42 -8.00 -12.93
CA GLN A 642 9.23 -7.16 -13.03
C GLN A 642 8.74 -7.00 -14.50
N GLY A 643 7.45 -7.24 -14.77
CA GLY A 643 6.87 -7.12 -16.11
C GLY A 643 6.88 -8.39 -16.96
N LEU A 644 7.32 -9.53 -16.42
CA LEU A 644 6.97 -10.85 -16.96
C LEU A 644 5.58 -11.27 -16.44
N PRO A 645 4.84 -12.12 -17.17
CA PRO A 645 3.57 -12.62 -16.69
C PRO A 645 3.77 -13.45 -15.41
N VAL A 646 2.86 -13.28 -14.47
CA VAL A 646 2.85 -13.93 -13.15
C VAL A 646 1.45 -14.49 -12.88
N PRO A 647 1.32 -15.53 -12.03
CA PRO A 647 0.02 -16.05 -11.61
C PRO A 647 -0.88 -14.94 -11.05
N ALA A 648 -2.19 -15.03 -11.27
CA ALA A 648 -3.18 -14.06 -10.77
C ALA A 648 -3.21 -14.00 -9.23
N GLU A 649 -2.72 -15.04 -8.56
CA GLU A 649 -2.52 -15.13 -7.11
C GLU A 649 -1.24 -14.42 -6.64
N THR A 650 -0.51 -13.72 -7.51
CA THR A 650 0.68 -12.95 -7.14
C THR A 650 0.32 -11.50 -6.84
N LEU A 651 0.72 -11.01 -5.67
CA LEU A 651 0.54 -9.61 -5.29
C LEU A 651 1.10 -8.66 -6.37
N PRO A 652 0.39 -7.57 -6.69
CA PRO A 652 0.89 -6.56 -7.61
C PRO A 652 2.26 -6.05 -7.19
N TRP A 653 3.21 -5.99 -8.13
CA TRP A 653 4.59 -5.59 -7.85
C TRP A 653 4.70 -4.19 -7.19
N ASP A 654 3.89 -3.23 -7.64
CA ASP A 654 3.88 -1.88 -7.08
C ASP A 654 3.43 -1.83 -5.60
N LEU A 655 2.70 -2.85 -5.15
CA LEU A 655 2.33 -3.04 -3.75
C LEU A 655 3.42 -3.83 -3.00
N SER A 656 3.84 -4.98 -3.52
CA SER A 656 4.79 -5.87 -2.84
C SER A 656 6.16 -5.22 -2.61
N ARG A 657 6.66 -4.41 -3.56
CA ARG A 657 7.97 -3.73 -3.44
C ARG A 657 8.05 -2.71 -2.29
N ARG A 658 6.90 -2.31 -1.72
CA ARG A 658 6.83 -1.32 -0.64
C ARG A 658 7.09 -1.95 0.74
N PHE A 659 7.28 -3.26 0.80
CA PHE A 659 7.48 -4.05 2.01
C PHE A 659 8.67 -5.01 1.84
N THR A 660 9.26 -5.41 2.96
CA THR A 660 10.30 -6.45 3.00
C THR A 660 9.69 -7.85 3.02
N ALA A 661 10.45 -8.86 2.60
CA ALA A 661 9.99 -10.25 2.60
C ALA A 661 9.52 -10.75 4.00
N PRO A 662 10.25 -10.49 5.11
CA PRO A 662 9.79 -10.88 6.45
C PRO A 662 8.49 -10.20 6.87
N GLU A 663 8.26 -8.95 6.46
CA GLU A 663 7.01 -8.24 6.75
C GLU A 663 5.84 -8.90 6.03
N LEU A 664 5.96 -9.17 4.72
CA LEU A 664 4.91 -9.81 3.92
C LEU A 664 4.56 -11.21 4.45
N GLN A 665 5.55 -12.01 4.82
CA GLN A 665 5.35 -13.34 5.41
C GLN A 665 4.64 -13.27 6.77
N ARG A 666 4.93 -12.23 7.57
CA ARG A 666 4.37 -12.05 8.91
C ARG A 666 2.93 -11.52 8.92
N MET A 667 2.52 -10.70 7.95
CA MET A 667 1.22 -9.99 7.96
C MET A 667 0.00 -10.90 8.15
N PHE A 668 -0.11 -11.93 7.30
CA PHE A 668 -1.26 -12.83 7.27
C PHE A 668 -0.87 -14.31 7.33
N GLY A 669 0.44 -14.63 7.33
CA GLY A 669 0.95 -16.00 7.41
C GLY A 669 0.71 -16.89 6.19
N VAL A 670 0.06 -16.36 5.15
CA VAL A 670 -0.32 -17.11 3.93
C VAL A 670 0.52 -16.74 2.70
N TRP A 671 1.20 -15.60 2.73
CA TRP A 671 1.98 -15.12 1.60
C TRP A 671 3.37 -15.74 1.57
N GLN A 672 3.73 -16.29 0.41
CA GLN A 672 5.01 -16.93 0.16
C GLN A 672 5.73 -16.26 -1.01
N GLU A 673 7.05 -16.39 -1.05
CA GLU A 673 7.79 -15.93 -2.23
C GLU A 673 7.41 -16.77 -3.45
N LEU A 674 7.16 -16.13 -4.58
CA LEU A 674 6.91 -16.85 -5.83
C LEU A 674 8.19 -17.61 -6.24
N SER A 675 8.20 -18.93 -6.02
CA SER A 675 9.34 -19.78 -6.37
C SER A 675 9.49 -19.90 -7.89
N LEU A 676 10.73 -20.09 -8.35
CA LEU A 676 11.03 -20.27 -9.77
C LEU A 676 10.28 -21.49 -10.33
N THR A 677 10.17 -22.58 -9.57
CA THR A 677 9.45 -23.80 -9.94
C THR A 677 7.96 -23.53 -10.20
N THR A 678 7.28 -22.88 -9.26
CA THR A 678 5.84 -22.53 -9.37
C THR A 678 5.60 -21.60 -10.55
N TRP A 679 6.49 -20.61 -10.74
CA TRP A 679 6.40 -19.69 -11.86
C TRP A 679 6.62 -20.39 -13.21
N CYS A 680 7.61 -21.28 -13.33
CA CYS A 680 7.83 -22.06 -14.55
C CYS A 680 6.62 -22.92 -14.90
N GLN A 681 6.01 -23.59 -13.91
CA GLN A 681 4.79 -24.37 -14.10
C GLN A 681 3.63 -23.49 -14.60
N PHE A 682 3.47 -22.29 -14.06
CA PHE A 682 2.47 -21.32 -14.53
C PHE A 682 2.71 -20.90 -15.98
N ILE A 683 3.95 -20.57 -16.35
CA ILE A 683 4.30 -20.18 -17.72
C ILE A 683 3.98 -21.31 -18.70
N ILE A 684 4.36 -22.56 -18.39
CA ILE A 684 4.04 -23.70 -19.24
C ILE A 684 2.54 -24.01 -19.28
N THR A 685 1.79 -23.75 -18.21
CA THR A 685 0.35 -24.09 -18.20
C THR A 685 -0.51 -23.01 -18.90
N GLN A 686 -0.17 -21.74 -18.75
CA GLN A 686 -1.02 -20.60 -19.16
C GLN A 686 -0.46 -19.80 -20.35
N HIS A 687 0.85 -19.88 -20.61
CA HIS A 687 1.55 -19.11 -21.65
C HIS A 687 2.40 -20.00 -22.58
N GLN A 688 2.05 -21.29 -22.70
CA GLN A 688 2.75 -22.21 -23.60
C GLN A 688 2.72 -21.71 -25.05
N THR A 689 1.56 -21.26 -25.51
CA THR A 689 1.38 -20.77 -26.89
C THR A 689 2.25 -19.55 -27.18
N ASP A 690 2.38 -18.63 -26.21
CA ASP A 690 3.22 -17.44 -26.35
C ASP A 690 4.71 -17.84 -26.40
N LEU A 691 5.09 -18.85 -25.61
CA LEU A 691 6.43 -19.43 -25.57
C LEU A 691 6.80 -20.16 -26.88
N GLU A 692 5.82 -20.71 -27.59
CA GLU A 692 5.98 -21.42 -28.87
C GLU A 692 5.87 -20.50 -30.11
N ALA A 693 5.41 -19.25 -29.93
CA ALA A 693 5.14 -18.32 -31.02
C ALA A 693 6.01 -17.05 -31.01
N ASP A 694 6.34 -16.48 -29.85
CA ASP A 694 7.08 -15.21 -29.74
C ASP A 694 8.55 -15.42 -29.33
N ASN A 695 9.45 -15.20 -30.28
CA ASN A 695 10.90 -15.27 -30.09
C ASN A 695 11.41 -14.38 -28.93
N VAL A 696 10.85 -13.18 -28.78
CA VAL A 696 11.29 -12.20 -27.76
C VAL A 696 10.82 -12.63 -26.37
N PHE A 697 9.60 -13.16 -26.30
CA PHE A 697 9.05 -13.70 -25.06
C PHE A 697 9.85 -14.93 -24.61
N ALA A 698 10.07 -15.90 -25.50
CA ALA A 698 10.85 -17.09 -25.23
C ALA A 698 12.29 -16.78 -24.79
N GLU A 699 12.98 -15.85 -25.46
CA GLU A 699 14.31 -15.40 -25.07
C GLU A 699 14.32 -14.82 -23.64
N LYS A 700 13.33 -13.99 -23.28
CA LYS A 700 13.22 -13.40 -21.94
C LYS A 700 12.99 -14.47 -20.87
N ILE A 701 12.09 -15.42 -21.10
CA ILE A 701 11.76 -16.50 -20.16
C ILE A 701 12.98 -17.39 -19.94
N LEU A 702 13.59 -17.91 -21.00
CA LEU A 702 14.77 -18.79 -20.92
C LEU A 702 15.97 -18.08 -20.27
N THR A 703 16.18 -16.80 -20.61
CA THR A 703 17.23 -16.01 -19.98
C THR A 703 16.99 -15.84 -18.49
N MET A 704 15.74 -15.59 -18.07
CA MET A 704 15.39 -15.47 -16.66
C MET A 704 15.64 -16.79 -15.92
N VAL A 705 15.10 -17.91 -16.42
CA VAL A 705 15.32 -19.25 -15.84
C VAL A 705 16.81 -19.54 -15.72
N SER A 706 17.61 -19.23 -16.75
CA SER A 706 19.04 -19.50 -16.75
C SER A 706 19.84 -18.76 -15.67
N ARG A 707 19.37 -17.59 -15.23
CA ARG A 707 20.01 -16.80 -14.17
C ARG A 707 19.67 -17.33 -12.78
N SER A 708 18.42 -17.73 -12.58
CA SER A 708 17.89 -18.06 -11.25
C SER A 708 18.04 -19.54 -10.87
N ILE A 709 18.11 -20.45 -11.85
CA ILE A 709 18.10 -21.90 -11.62
C ILE A 709 19.34 -22.44 -10.88
N GLY A 710 20.50 -21.80 -11.06
CA GLY A 710 21.77 -22.26 -10.46
C GLY A 710 21.82 -22.18 -8.93
N GLY A 711 20.90 -21.46 -8.29
CA GLY A 711 20.77 -21.37 -6.83
C GLY A 711 19.79 -22.37 -6.20
N LEU A 712 19.12 -23.20 -7.00
CA LEU A 712 18.14 -24.18 -6.53
C LEU A 712 18.79 -25.53 -6.15
N ASN A 713 18.07 -26.37 -5.40
CA ASN A 713 18.51 -27.73 -5.10
C ASN A 713 18.39 -28.65 -6.34
N GLY A 714 19.00 -29.84 -6.28
CA GLY A 714 19.02 -30.76 -7.43
C GLY A 714 17.63 -31.27 -7.87
N GLU A 715 16.68 -31.38 -6.93
CA GLU A 715 15.32 -31.85 -7.22
C GLU A 715 14.50 -30.79 -7.98
N ASP A 716 14.52 -29.53 -7.53
CA ASP A 716 13.84 -28.40 -8.18
C ASP A 716 14.45 -28.10 -9.55
N GLN A 717 15.78 -28.23 -9.68
CA GLN A 717 16.45 -28.11 -10.97
C GLN A 717 15.96 -29.18 -11.96
N ALA A 718 15.91 -30.44 -11.54
CA ALA A 718 15.42 -31.54 -12.37
C ALA A 718 13.95 -31.35 -12.76
N LEU A 719 13.11 -30.89 -11.83
CA LEU A 719 11.70 -30.59 -12.08
C LEU A 719 11.54 -29.49 -13.14
N ILE A 720 12.24 -28.35 -13.00
CA ILE A 720 12.19 -27.26 -13.99
C ILE A 720 12.65 -27.75 -15.37
N LEU A 721 13.75 -28.49 -15.44
CA LEU A 721 14.24 -29.03 -16.73
C LEU A 721 13.20 -29.96 -17.37
N SER A 722 12.51 -30.79 -16.58
CA SER A 722 11.46 -31.68 -17.08
C SER A 722 10.24 -30.94 -17.63
N LEU A 723 9.89 -29.76 -17.08
CA LEU A 723 8.76 -28.95 -17.55
C LEU A 723 8.98 -28.39 -18.96
N PHE A 724 10.24 -28.06 -19.31
CA PHE A 724 10.58 -27.47 -20.61
C PHE A 724 11.02 -28.50 -21.67
N ASP A 725 11.30 -29.75 -21.29
CA ASP A 725 11.86 -30.80 -22.16
C ASP A 725 11.03 -31.07 -23.42
N GLN A 726 9.69 -31.05 -23.29
CA GLN A 726 8.76 -31.36 -24.38
C GLN A 726 8.11 -30.13 -25.03
N VAL A 727 8.36 -28.93 -24.49
CA VAL A 727 7.73 -27.70 -24.97
C VAL A 727 8.61 -27.10 -26.05
N ALA A 728 8.01 -26.66 -27.17
CA ALA A 728 8.74 -26.03 -28.25
C ALA A 728 9.15 -24.59 -27.88
N CYS A 729 10.03 -24.44 -26.91
CA CYS A 729 10.38 -23.16 -26.29
C CYS A 729 11.67 -22.54 -26.84
N VAL A 730 12.43 -23.24 -27.70
CA VAL A 730 13.72 -22.77 -28.21
C VAL A 730 13.52 -22.10 -29.57
N PRO A 731 13.76 -20.77 -29.69
CA PRO A 731 13.65 -20.08 -30.98
C PRO A 731 14.75 -20.55 -31.93
N THR A 732 14.38 -21.04 -33.12
CA THR A 732 15.32 -21.48 -34.15
C THR A 732 15.07 -20.78 -35.48
N GLN A 733 15.98 -20.94 -36.45
CA GLN A 733 15.80 -20.46 -37.82
C GLN A 733 14.55 -21.04 -38.51
N LEU A 734 14.06 -22.20 -38.05
CA LEU A 734 12.89 -22.91 -38.60
C LEU A 734 11.66 -22.82 -37.69
N GLY A 735 11.55 -21.73 -36.91
CA GLY A 735 10.51 -21.55 -35.89
C GLY A 735 10.92 -22.18 -34.55
N HIS A 736 10.00 -22.19 -33.58
CA HIS A 736 10.30 -22.78 -32.28
C HIS A 736 10.31 -24.32 -32.35
N ARG A 737 11.25 -24.92 -31.61
CA ARG A 737 11.41 -26.37 -31.49
C ARG A 737 11.63 -26.79 -30.05
N ALA A 738 11.35 -28.06 -29.75
CA ALA A 738 11.67 -28.61 -28.45
C ALA A 738 13.20 -28.62 -28.25
N PRO A 739 13.71 -28.48 -27.02
CA PRO A 739 15.15 -28.44 -26.76
C PRO A 739 15.92 -29.56 -27.44
N ARG A 740 15.43 -30.81 -27.39
CA ARG A 740 16.08 -31.98 -28.00
C ARG A 740 16.10 -31.98 -29.53
N GLU A 741 15.28 -31.16 -30.17
CA GLU A 741 15.20 -31.05 -31.62
C GLU A 741 16.08 -29.92 -32.16
N ALA A 742 16.52 -28.98 -31.30
CA ALA A 742 17.29 -27.81 -31.67
C ALA A 742 18.81 -28.06 -31.59
N TYR A 743 19.56 -27.32 -32.40
CA TYR A 743 21.02 -27.39 -32.47
C TYR A 743 21.67 -26.04 -32.15
N PHE A 744 22.82 -26.07 -31.47
CA PHE A 744 23.61 -24.87 -31.22
C PHE A 744 24.22 -24.30 -32.53
N PRO A 745 24.53 -22.98 -32.59
CA PRO A 745 25.07 -22.33 -33.79
C PRO A 745 26.42 -22.86 -34.31
N ASN A 746 27.12 -23.68 -33.53
CA ASN A 746 28.34 -24.38 -33.96
C ASN A 746 28.05 -25.53 -34.95
N VAL A 747 26.79 -25.96 -35.06
CA VAL A 747 26.34 -27.02 -35.96
C VAL A 747 25.84 -26.40 -37.27
N GLN A 748 26.77 -26.04 -38.17
CA GLN A 748 26.46 -25.46 -39.49
C GLN A 748 26.70 -26.47 -40.62
N LEU A 749 26.17 -27.69 -40.46
CA LEU A 749 26.36 -28.77 -41.44
C LEU A 749 25.25 -28.84 -42.49
N PHE A 750 24.00 -28.59 -42.08
CA PHE A 750 22.84 -28.57 -42.99
C PHE A 750 22.01 -27.30 -42.79
N ASP A 751 21.53 -26.72 -43.89
CA ASP A 751 20.74 -25.48 -43.89
C ASP A 751 19.29 -25.71 -43.39
N ASP A 752 18.83 -26.97 -43.35
CA ASP A 752 17.49 -27.38 -42.91
C ASP A 752 17.46 -27.86 -41.45
N LEU A 753 18.53 -27.66 -40.68
CA LEU A 753 18.50 -27.93 -39.24
C LEU A 753 17.92 -26.73 -38.46
N PRO A 754 17.13 -26.99 -37.41
CA PRO A 754 16.63 -25.94 -36.52
C PRO A 754 17.75 -25.44 -35.61
N ILE A 755 18.56 -24.52 -36.13
CA ILE A 755 19.66 -23.87 -35.40
C ILE A 755 19.11 -22.75 -34.52
N VAL A 756 19.51 -22.72 -33.24
CA VAL A 756 19.12 -21.69 -32.27
C VAL A 756 19.36 -20.28 -32.83
N SER A 757 18.30 -19.47 -32.87
CA SER A 757 18.28 -18.13 -33.46
C SER A 757 18.11 -17.06 -32.38
N LEU A 758 19.13 -16.94 -31.52
CA LEU A 758 19.17 -15.93 -30.45
C LEU A 758 20.27 -14.91 -30.73
N LYS A 759 19.95 -13.61 -30.62
CA LYS A 759 20.90 -12.52 -30.92
C LYS A 759 22.12 -12.52 -30.00
N ARG A 760 21.95 -12.96 -28.76
CA ARG A 760 23.03 -13.12 -27.76
C ARG A 760 22.79 -14.40 -26.96
N LEU A 761 23.84 -15.19 -26.77
CA LEU A 761 23.83 -16.40 -25.94
C LEU A 761 24.77 -16.21 -24.75
N PRO A 762 24.29 -15.68 -23.61
CA PRO A 762 25.07 -15.63 -22.37
C PRO A 762 25.51 -17.04 -21.93
N THR A 763 26.66 -17.14 -21.27
CA THR A 763 27.22 -18.44 -20.81
C THR A 763 26.25 -19.24 -19.94
N ALA A 764 25.47 -18.57 -19.08
CA ALA A 764 24.46 -19.20 -18.23
C ALA A 764 23.30 -19.81 -19.05
N LEU A 765 22.84 -19.11 -20.09
CA LEU A 765 21.81 -19.59 -21.00
C LEU A 765 22.33 -20.75 -21.86
N HIS A 766 23.57 -20.66 -22.34
CA HIS A 766 24.22 -21.75 -23.08
C HIS A 766 24.30 -23.04 -22.25
N ARG A 767 24.68 -22.94 -20.97
CA ARG A 767 24.71 -24.09 -20.05
C ARG A 767 23.32 -24.72 -19.90
N ILE A 768 22.30 -23.91 -19.66
CA ILE A 768 20.93 -24.40 -19.43
C ILE A 768 20.30 -25.00 -20.69
N LEU A 769 20.53 -24.40 -21.86
CA LEU A 769 20.09 -25.00 -23.12
C LEU A 769 20.74 -26.38 -23.35
N LYS A 770 22.01 -26.54 -22.99
CA LYS A 770 22.69 -27.84 -23.03
C LYS A 770 22.06 -28.83 -22.04
N ASP A 771 21.77 -28.39 -20.81
CA ASP A 771 21.13 -29.22 -19.78
C ASP A 771 19.68 -29.61 -20.15
N LEU A 772 18.97 -28.76 -20.90
CA LEU A 772 17.65 -29.04 -21.48
C LEU A 772 17.70 -30.00 -22.69
N GLY A 773 18.88 -30.31 -23.22
CA GLY A 773 19.06 -31.26 -24.32
C GLY A 773 19.25 -30.64 -25.71
N VAL A 774 19.49 -29.33 -25.82
CA VAL A 774 19.91 -28.70 -27.09
C VAL A 774 21.23 -29.31 -27.55
N ARG A 775 21.24 -29.82 -28.78
CA ARG A 775 22.31 -30.66 -29.29
C ARG A 775 23.50 -29.81 -29.74
N SER A 776 24.69 -30.16 -29.26
CA SER A 776 25.96 -29.50 -29.67
C SER A 776 26.59 -30.13 -30.92
N HIS A 777 26.08 -31.28 -31.38
CA HIS A 777 26.51 -32.00 -32.56
C HIS A 777 25.31 -32.71 -33.22
N VAL A 778 25.45 -33.07 -34.49
CA VAL A 778 24.50 -33.91 -35.23
C VAL A 778 24.87 -35.37 -34.99
N GLU A 779 23.87 -36.22 -34.78
CA GLU A 779 24.08 -37.66 -34.78
C GLU A 779 24.67 -38.12 -36.12
N LEU A 780 25.76 -38.89 -36.07
CA LEU A 780 26.47 -39.33 -37.28
C LEU A 780 25.59 -40.19 -38.19
N GLN A 781 24.59 -40.89 -37.64
CA GLN A 781 23.65 -41.67 -38.43
C GLN A 781 22.81 -40.78 -39.37
N LEU A 782 22.35 -39.62 -38.91
CA LEU A 782 21.67 -38.64 -39.77
C LEU A 782 22.61 -38.07 -40.85
N VAL A 783 23.90 -37.91 -40.52
CA VAL A 783 24.93 -37.52 -41.49
C VAL A 783 25.12 -38.62 -42.55
N PHE A 784 25.08 -39.90 -42.15
CA PHE A 784 25.20 -41.05 -43.05
C PHE A 784 23.95 -41.30 -43.92
N ASP A 785 22.75 -41.14 -43.38
CA ASP A 785 21.49 -41.33 -44.12
C ASP A 785 21.35 -40.27 -45.23
N ARG A 786 21.83 -39.05 -44.98
CA ARG A 786 21.80 -37.94 -45.95
C ARG A 786 22.98 -37.94 -46.92
N LEU A 787 23.98 -38.78 -46.69
CA LEU A 787 25.20 -38.88 -47.50
C LEU A 787 24.93 -39.38 -48.93
N ALA A 788 23.83 -40.12 -49.13
CA ALA A 788 23.48 -40.76 -50.41
C ALA A 788 22.81 -39.82 -51.44
N ASN A 789 22.23 -38.69 -51.03
CA ASN A 789 21.22 -38.00 -51.85
C ASN A 789 21.52 -36.55 -52.27
N LEU A 790 22.65 -35.93 -51.92
CA LEU A 790 22.91 -34.51 -52.26
C LEU A 790 24.37 -34.22 -52.65
N ASN A 791 24.56 -33.14 -53.39
CA ASN A 791 25.83 -32.69 -53.99
C ASN A 791 26.59 -31.77 -53.01
N TRP A 792 27.19 -32.32 -51.95
CA TRP A 792 27.72 -31.55 -50.80
C TRP A 792 29.19 -31.09 -50.94
N ASP A 793 29.56 -30.08 -50.14
CA ASP A 793 30.93 -29.55 -50.02
C ASP A 793 31.77 -30.42 -49.08
N PHE A 794 32.60 -31.29 -49.67
CA PHE A 794 33.44 -32.24 -48.93
C PHE A 794 34.31 -31.60 -47.85
N GLU A 795 34.85 -30.41 -48.12
CA GLU A 795 35.73 -29.72 -47.18
C GLU A 795 34.97 -29.23 -45.93
N ARG A 796 33.69 -28.87 -46.05
CA ARG A 796 32.85 -28.47 -44.89
C ARG A 796 32.55 -29.64 -43.97
N LEU A 797 32.24 -30.81 -44.52
CA LEU A 797 32.01 -32.02 -43.71
C LEU A 797 33.28 -32.41 -42.95
N ILE A 798 34.44 -32.40 -43.61
CA ILE A 798 35.70 -32.74 -42.93
C ILE A 798 36.02 -31.73 -41.83
N LYS A 799 35.83 -30.43 -42.07
CA LYS A 799 35.99 -29.41 -41.02
C LYS A 799 35.05 -29.63 -39.82
N TYR A 800 33.81 -30.03 -40.09
CA TYR A 800 32.85 -30.38 -39.04
C TYR A 800 33.29 -31.64 -38.28
N LEU A 801 33.65 -32.72 -38.96
CA LEU A 801 34.12 -33.96 -38.31
C LEU A 801 35.40 -33.74 -37.49
N VAL A 802 36.27 -32.83 -37.94
CA VAL A 802 37.45 -32.37 -37.17
C VAL A 802 37.04 -31.62 -35.91
N SER A 803 36.01 -30.76 -35.97
CA SER A 803 35.55 -30.01 -34.79
C SER A 803 34.90 -30.90 -33.73
N VAL A 804 34.29 -32.02 -34.13
CA VAL A 804 33.71 -33.02 -33.21
C VAL A 804 34.62 -34.21 -32.94
N ARG A 805 35.89 -34.18 -33.38
CA ARG A 805 36.79 -35.36 -33.38
C ARG A 805 36.96 -36.04 -32.01
N GLU A 806 36.97 -35.27 -30.92
CA GLU A 806 37.16 -35.79 -29.56
C GLU A 806 35.90 -36.47 -29.00
N GLN A 807 34.76 -36.27 -29.65
CA GLN A 807 33.47 -36.87 -29.26
C GLN A 807 33.13 -38.13 -30.07
N LEU A 808 33.91 -38.44 -31.13
CA LEU A 808 33.71 -39.62 -31.96
C LEU A 808 34.17 -40.88 -31.23
N THR A 809 33.28 -41.86 -31.12
CA THR A 809 33.61 -43.18 -30.55
C THR A 809 34.47 -44.01 -31.50
N ASP A 810 35.20 -45.00 -30.98
CA ASP A 810 35.99 -45.93 -31.79
C ASP A 810 35.14 -46.67 -32.83
N THR A 811 33.89 -46.98 -32.48
CA THR A 811 32.90 -47.60 -33.38
C THR A 811 32.55 -46.69 -34.56
N GLU A 812 32.32 -45.41 -34.30
CA GLU A 812 31.99 -44.42 -35.34
C GLU A 812 33.21 -44.11 -36.22
N MET A 813 34.39 -44.03 -35.62
CA MET A 813 35.66 -43.89 -36.36
C MET A 813 35.90 -45.11 -37.27
N SER A 814 35.63 -46.33 -36.79
CA SER A 814 35.69 -47.55 -37.59
C SER A 814 34.68 -47.53 -38.75
N HIS A 815 33.47 -47.03 -38.51
CA HIS A 815 32.45 -46.88 -39.54
C HIS A 815 32.91 -45.86 -40.62
N LEU A 816 33.40 -44.68 -40.22
CA LEU A 816 33.95 -43.67 -41.14
C LEU A 816 35.09 -44.23 -42.01
N ARG A 817 35.97 -45.06 -41.45
CA ARG A 817 37.06 -45.74 -42.20
C ARG A 817 36.53 -46.71 -43.28
N GLN A 818 35.35 -47.28 -43.05
CA GLN A 818 34.75 -48.30 -43.93
C GLN A 818 33.77 -47.73 -44.95
N THR A 819 33.23 -46.52 -44.70
CA THR A 819 32.27 -45.82 -45.56
C THR A 819 32.92 -45.26 -46.82
N VAL A 820 32.19 -45.32 -47.94
CA VAL A 820 32.61 -44.77 -49.24
C VAL A 820 32.07 -43.35 -49.35
N PHE A 821 32.86 -42.34 -48.99
CA PHE A 821 32.39 -40.95 -48.99
C PHE A 821 33.45 -39.90 -49.35
N ILE A 822 34.71 -40.30 -49.55
CA ILE A 822 35.79 -39.37 -49.84
C ILE A 822 35.95 -39.26 -51.37
N PRO A 823 35.85 -38.06 -51.96
CA PRO A 823 36.02 -37.90 -53.39
C PRO A 823 37.48 -38.11 -53.80
N GLY A 824 37.71 -38.83 -54.90
CA GLY A 824 39.05 -39.10 -55.43
C GLY A 824 39.14 -39.01 -56.95
N GLN A 825 40.36 -38.79 -57.45
CA GLN A 825 40.71 -38.79 -58.88
C GLN A 825 41.72 -39.91 -59.18
N GLY A 826 41.41 -40.76 -60.18
CA GLY A 826 42.28 -41.85 -60.66
C GLY A 826 41.51 -42.99 -61.37
N LEU A 827 42.07 -43.55 -62.45
CA LEU A 827 41.49 -44.64 -63.26
C LEU A 827 41.45 -45.96 -62.46
N ALA A 828 40.27 -46.59 -62.42
CA ALA A 828 40.04 -47.85 -61.74
C ALA A 828 40.62 -49.03 -62.53
N GLU A 829 41.37 -49.89 -61.84
CA GLU A 829 41.57 -51.28 -62.26
C GLU A 829 40.21 -52.02 -62.20
N ASN A 830 39.80 -52.55 -63.36
CA ASN A 830 38.81 -53.63 -63.59
C ASN A 830 37.53 -53.67 -62.72
N ALA A 831 36.41 -53.18 -63.28
CA ALA A 831 35.07 -53.61 -62.88
C ALA A 831 34.27 -54.06 -64.11
N THR A 832 33.80 -55.30 -64.02
CA THR A 832 33.02 -56.06 -64.98
C THR A 832 31.64 -55.47 -65.26
N LYS A 833 31.18 -55.74 -66.48
CA LYS A 833 29.87 -55.42 -67.06
C LYS A 833 28.71 -55.92 -66.18
N HIS A 834 27.76 -55.05 -65.85
CA HIS A 834 26.29 -55.19 -65.66
C HIS A 834 25.87 -53.84 -65.05
N SER A 835 24.92 -53.03 -65.53
CA SER A 835 23.69 -53.24 -66.27
C SER A 835 23.36 -51.98 -67.10
N SER A 836 22.68 -52.21 -68.20
CA SER A 836 22.13 -51.21 -69.13
C SER A 836 20.95 -50.41 -68.54
N ALA A 837 20.98 -49.09 -68.69
CA ALA A 837 19.79 -48.27 -68.89
C ALA A 837 20.16 -47.00 -69.69
N GLN A 838 19.55 -46.84 -70.86
CA GLN A 838 19.64 -45.66 -71.72
C GLN A 838 18.76 -44.53 -71.16
N ALA A 839 19.30 -43.30 -71.06
CA ALA A 839 18.57 -42.04 -71.16
C ALA A 839 19.59 -40.87 -71.37
N PRO A 840 19.18 -39.64 -71.71
CA PRO A 840 19.27 -39.08 -73.05
C PRO A 840 20.34 -37.97 -73.21
N LYS A 841 20.62 -37.64 -74.47
CA LYS A 841 21.50 -36.53 -74.87
C LYS A 841 20.93 -35.18 -74.42
N GLY A 842 21.75 -34.36 -73.77
CA GLY A 842 21.55 -32.91 -73.69
C GLY A 842 21.51 -32.32 -72.29
N SER A 843 22.65 -32.29 -71.59
CA SER A 843 23.03 -31.21 -70.67
C SER A 843 24.48 -31.43 -70.25
N SER A 844 25.29 -30.38 -70.22
CA SER A 844 26.67 -30.39 -69.74
C SER A 844 26.73 -30.82 -68.27
N SER A 845 26.87 -32.12 -68.02
CA SER A 845 27.09 -32.68 -66.68
C SER A 845 28.57 -32.59 -66.31
N PRO A 846 28.94 -32.11 -65.11
CA PRO A 846 30.28 -32.31 -64.59
C PRO A 846 30.55 -33.81 -64.49
N THR A 847 31.78 -34.24 -64.73
CA THR A 847 32.21 -35.63 -64.56
C THR A 847 31.72 -36.17 -63.20
N PRO A 848 31.11 -37.37 -63.14
CA PRO A 848 30.61 -37.91 -61.88
C PRO A 848 31.77 -38.05 -60.89
N GLN A 849 31.71 -37.28 -59.81
CA GLN A 849 32.72 -37.29 -58.76
C GLN A 849 32.65 -38.66 -58.06
N ARG A 850 33.71 -39.46 -58.19
CA ARG A 850 33.74 -40.83 -57.68
C ARG A 850 34.22 -40.82 -56.23
N TYR A 851 33.45 -41.48 -55.36
CA TYR A 851 33.75 -41.60 -53.94
C TYR A 851 34.48 -42.92 -53.66
N PHE A 852 35.39 -42.89 -52.69
CA PHE A 852 36.24 -44.01 -52.31
C PHE A 852 36.26 -44.15 -50.78
N LYS A 853 36.72 -45.31 -50.30
CA LYS A 853 37.11 -45.48 -48.89
C LYS A 853 38.44 -44.77 -48.66
N ALA A 854 38.66 -44.23 -47.47
CA ALA A 854 39.91 -43.57 -47.11
C ALA A 854 41.15 -44.41 -47.44
N LYS A 855 41.14 -45.70 -47.10
CA LYS A 855 42.24 -46.64 -47.40
C LYS A 855 42.57 -46.84 -48.87
N GLN A 856 41.69 -46.46 -49.79
CA GLN A 856 41.89 -46.63 -51.23
C GLN A 856 42.54 -45.40 -51.87
N LEU A 857 42.71 -44.32 -51.12
CA LEU A 857 43.20 -43.05 -51.62
C LEU A 857 44.56 -42.72 -51.04
N PHE A 858 45.32 -41.97 -51.83
CA PHE A 858 46.58 -41.36 -51.46
C PHE A 858 46.44 -39.86 -51.28
N VAL A 859 47.39 -39.26 -50.56
CA VAL A 859 47.51 -37.80 -50.48
C VAL A 859 47.71 -37.17 -51.87
N PRO A 860 47.13 -35.99 -52.15
CA PRO A 860 47.20 -35.36 -53.47
C PRO A 860 48.52 -34.61 -53.69
N THR A 861 49.63 -35.34 -53.76
CA THR A 861 50.94 -34.79 -54.14
C THR A 861 51.22 -35.02 -55.63
N GLU A 862 51.98 -34.10 -56.25
CA GLU A 862 52.31 -34.19 -57.68
C GLU A 862 53.02 -35.50 -58.04
N GLU A 863 53.89 -36.00 -57.15
CA GLU A 863 54.64 -37.25 -57.34
C GLU A 863 53.71 -38.48 -57.41
N LEU A 864 52.74 -38.60 -56.50
CA LEU A 864 51.80 -39.73 -56.47
C LEU A 864 50.76 -39.65 -57.60
N GLN A 865 50.37 -38.43 -57.99
CA GLN A 865 49.55 -38.20 -59.18
C GLN A 865 50.30 -38.56 -60.46
N ALA A 866 51.60 -38.26 -60.55
CA ALA A 866 52.45 -38.62 -61.68
C ALA A 866 52.66 -40.14 -61.83
N LEU A 867 52.54 -40.90 -60.72
CA LEU A 867 52.48 -42.37 -60.68
C LEU A 867 51.09 -42.93 -61.03
N GLN A 868 50.11 -42.06 -61.31
CA GLN A 868 48.71 -42.40 -61.62
C GLN A 868 47.98 -43.15 -60.49
N LEU A 869 48.36 -42.90 -59.23
CA LEU A 869 47.67 -43.45 -58.07
C LEU A 869 46.38 -42.65 -57.77
N PRO A 870 45.33 -43.30 -57.21
CA PRO A 870 44.09 -42.62 -56.87
C PRO A 870 44.31 -41.67 -55.68
N THR A 871 44.15 -40.36 -55.90
CA THR A 871 44.39 -39.33 -54.87
C THR A 871 43.11 -38.63 -54.43
N VAL A 872 43.07 -38.10 -53.20
CA VAL A 872 41.93 -37.31 -52.69
C VAL A 872 41.71 -36.07 -53.54
N THR A 873 40.47 -35.79 -53.93
CA THR A 873 40.11 -34.54 -54.61
C THR A 873 39.90 -33.44 -53.57
N TRP A 874 40.85 -32.51 -53.48
CA TRP A 874 40.84 -31.40 -52.52
C TRP A 874 40.90 -30.07 -53.30
N ARG A 875 39.94 -29.14 -53.09
CA ARG A 875 39.82 -27.91 -53.89
C ARG A 875 40.83 -26.85 -53.45
N SER A 876 41.12 -26.77 -52.16
CA SER A 876 42.11 -25.86 -51.60
C SER A 876 43.55 -26.43 -51.69
N ARG A 877 44.58 -25.62 -51.40
CA ARG A 877 45.98 -26.12 -51.39
C ARG A 877 46.15 -27.14 -50.28
N TRP A 878 46.57 -28.37 -50.60
CA TRP A 878 46.83 -29.42 -49.61
C TRP A 878 47.94 -29.02 -48.65
N ARG A 879 47.68 -29.12 -47.34
CA ARG A 879 48.64 -28.80 -46.27
C ARG A 879 48.77 -30.02 -45.35
N PRO A 880 49.89 -30.77 -45.38
CA PRO A 880 50.05 -31.99 -44.57
C PRO A 880 49.89 -31.78 -43.06
N ALA A 881 50.19 -30.57 -42.55
CA ALA A 881 50.10 -30.23 -41.14
C ALA A 881 48.72 -29.70 -40.70
N SER A 882 47.71 -29.64 -41.57
CA SER A 882 46.37 -29.18 -41.16
C SER A 882 45.63 -30.27 -40.37
N ASP A 883 44.71 -29.87 -39.50
CA ASP A 883 43.92 -30.83 -38.73
C ASP A 883 43.04 -31.71 -39.63
N GLU A 884 42.58 -31.17 -40.76
CA GLU A 884 41.84 -31.91 -41.79
C GLU A 884 42.70 -32.99 -42.47
N ALA A 885 43.95 -32.66 -42.81
CA ALA A 885 44.89 -33.62 -43.40
C ALA A 885 45.20 -34.75 -42.41
N ARG A 886 45.51 -34.42 -41.15
CA ARG A 886 45.74 -35.42 -40.08
C ARG A 886 44.52 -36.32 -39.87
N PHE A 887 43.32 -35.74 -39.90
CA PHE A 887 42.08 -36.49 -39.75
C PHE A 887 41.86 -37.46 -40.92
N LEU A 888 42.08 -37.04 -42.16
CA LEU A 888 41.98 -37.92 -43.33
C LEU A 888 43.01 -39.06 -43.29
N MET A 889 44.23 -38.80 -42.82
CA MET A 889 45.26 -39.83 -42.59
C MET A 889 44.86 -40.79 -41.47
N ALA A 890 44.25 -40.30 -40.39
CA ALA A 890 43.68 -41.14 -39.32
C ALA A 890 42.49 -42.02 -39.79
N LEU A 891 41.76 -41.57 -40.82
CA LEU A 891 40.75 -42.37 -41.52
C LEU A 891 41.37 -43.42 -42.47
N GLY A 892 42.66 -43.32 -42.78
CA GLY A 892 43.39 -44.31 -43.56
C GLY A 892 43.79 -43.87 -44.96
N VAL A 893 43.67 -42.58 -45.31
CA VAL A 893 44.30 -42.06 -46.55
C VAL A 893 45.81 -42.27 -46.45
N GLN A 894 46.40 -42.88 -47.47
CA GLN A 894 47.80 -43.30 -47.45
C GLN A 894 48.74 -42.18 -47.87
N GLU A 895 49.84 -42.01 -47.14
CA GLU A 895 50.87 -41.01 -47.46
C GLU A 895 51.80 -41.47 -48.58
N ALA A 896 52.05 -42.78 -48.69
CA ALA A 896 52.92 -43.37 -49.70
C ALA A 896 52.46 -44.79 -50.08
N PRO A 897 52.69 -45.24 -51.33
CA PRO A 897 52.41 -46.60 -51.76
C PRO A 897 53.35 -47.61 -51.09
N THR A 898 52.91 -48.87 -50.97
CA THR A 898 53.77 -49.96 -50.48
C THR A 898 54.89 -50.29 -51.47
N LEU A 899 56.04 -50.76 -50.97
CA LEU A 899 57.18 -51.20 -51.79
C LEU A 899 56.78 -52.16 -52.93
N VAL A 900 55.96 -53.17 -52.60
CA VAL A 900 55.47 -54.15 -53.59
C VAL A 900 54.71 -53.46 -54.72
N ARG A 901 53.86 -52.48 -54.39
CA ARG A 901 53.09 -51.74 -55.39
C ARG A 901 54.00 -50.90 -56.30
N VAL A 902 55.04 -50.26 -55.76
CA VAL A 902 56.00 -49.49 -56.57
C VAL A 902 56.78 -50.42 -57.52
N ILE A 903 57.22 -51.59 -57.06
CA ILE A 903 57.91 -52.59 -57.90
C ILE A 903 56.97 -53.12 -58.99
N GLN A 904 55.70 -53.40 -58.66
CA GLN A 904 54.71 -53.81 -59.65
C GLN A 904 54.47 -52.73 -60.72
N LEU A 905 54.41 -51.45 -60.31
CA LEU A 905 54.30 -50.33 -61.24
C LEU A 905 55.52 -50.23 -62.16
N ALA A 906 56.73 -50.49 -61.66
CA ALA A 906 57.94 -50.51 -62.49
C ALA A 906 57.97 -51.73 -63.45
N ALA A 907 57.63 -52.91 -62.96
CA ALA A 907 57.63 -54.16 -63.75
C ALA A 907 56.57 -54.10 -64.88
N GLY A 908 55.33 -53.74 -64.52
CA GLY A 908 54.17 -53.71 -65.41
C GLY A 908 53.96 -52.39 -66.16
N ALA A 909 54.90 -51.44 -66.08
CA ALA A 909 54.76 -50.13 -66.72
C ALA A 909 54.54 -50.26 -68.24
N PRO A 910 53.47 -49.62 -68.80
CA PRO A 910 53.16 -49.70 -70.22
C PRO A 910 54.14 -48.91 -71.09
N THR A 911 54.87 -47.95 -70.51
CA THR A 911 55.86 -47.11 -71.21
C THR A 911 57.16 -47.02 -70.42
N GLN A 912 58.27 -46.77 -71.13
CA GLN A 912 59.59 -46.57 -70.51
C GLN A 912 59.59 -45.37 -69.56
N THR A 913 58.85 -44.30 -69.87
CA THR A 913 58.71 -43.12 -69.01
C THR A 913 58.04 -43.44 -67.69
N GLN A 914 56.99 -44.27 -67.69
CA GLN A 914 56.30 -44.65 -66.45
C GLN A 914 57.13 -45.61 -65.60
N ARG A 915 57.90 -46.50 -66.24
CA ARG A 915 58.91 -47.33 -65.55
C ARG A 915 59.97 -46.46 -64.91
N HIS A 916 60.48 -45.47 -65.64
CA HIS A 916 61.47 -44.54 -65.12
C HIS A 916 60.91 -43.80 -63.89
N ARG A 917 59.71 -43.22 -63.96
CA ARG A 917 59.07 -42.57 -62.79
C ARG A 917 58.92 -43.48 -61.58
N ALA A 918 58.50 -44.74 -61.78
CA ALA A 918 58.37 -45.69 -60.69
C ALA A 918 59.73 -46.08 -60.07
N LEU A 919 60.77 -46.25 -60.90
CA LEU A 919 62.13 -46.52 -60.45
C LEU A 919 62.78 -45.31 -59.76
N THR A 920 62.58 -44.10 -60.29
CA THR A 920 63.02 -42.84 -59.67
C THR A 920 62.38 -42.68 -58.30
N TYR A 921 61.06 -42.88 -58.20
CA TYR A 921 60.35 -42.84 -56.92
C TYR A 921 60.89 -43.89 -55.94
N LEU A 922 61.13 -45.13 -56.40
CA LEU A 922 61.70 -46.19 -55.57
C LEU A 922 63.09 -45.82 -55.03
N VAL A 923 63.96 -45.23 -55.85
CA VAL A 923 65.33 -44.84 -55.48
C VAL A 923 65.33 -43.64 -54.54
N GLU A 924 64.60 -42.58 -54.87
CA GLU A 924 64.49 -41.37 -54.04
C GLU A 924 63.91 -41.68 -52.66
N HIS A 925 62.94 -42.60 -52.59
CA HIS A 925 62.29 -43.00 -51.36
C HIS A 925 62.84 -44.30 -50.75
N MET A 926 63.96 -44.82 -51.26
CA MET A 926 64.56 -46.06 -50.77
C MET A 926 64.92 -45.92 -49.29
N ASP A 927 65.64 -44.87 -48.94
CA ASP A 927 66.10 -44.62 -47.57
C ASP A 927 64.98 -44.23 -46.59
N PRO A 928 64.11 -43.25 -46.92
CA PRO A 928 63.08 -42.80 -45.98
C PRO A 928 61.93 -43.80 -45.78
N LEU A 929 61.60 -44.64 -46.78
CA LEU A 929 60.41 -45.49 -46.73
C LEU A 929 60.68 -46.99 -46.84
N TYR A 930 61.65 -47.42 -47.66
CA TYR A 930 61.72 -48.82 -48.10
C TYR A 930 62.93 -49.61 -47.62
N ARG A 931 63.99 -48.97 -47.10
CA ARG A 931 65.29 -49.60 -46.78
C ARG A 931 65.16 -50.80 -45.85
N GLY A 932 64.26 -50.74 -44.86
CA GLY A 932 64.02 -51.85 -43.93
C GLY A 932 63.29 -53.05 -44.55
N TYR A 933 62.60 -52.85 -45.68
CA TYR A 933 61.75 -53.85 -46.33
C TYR A 933 62.30 -54.33 -47.68
N TYR A 934 63.26 -53.60 -48.26
CA TYR A 934 63.84 -53.93 -49.55
C TYR A 934 64.86 -55.06 -49.43
N GLN A 935 64.45 -56.27 -49.81
CA GLN A 935 65.30 -57.45 -49.90
C GLN A 935 65.47 -57.87 -51.36
N PRO A 936 66.60 -57.51 -52.02
CA PRO A 936 66.86 -57.80 -53.44
C PRO A 936 66.68 -59.28 -53.79
N SER A 937 67.11 -60.19 -52.90
CA SER A 937 67.05 -61.64 -53.09
C SER A 937 65.63 -62.22 -53.11
N SER A 938 64.66 -61.53 -52.51
CA SER A 938 63.26 -61.96 -52.51
C SER A 938 62.47 -61.48 -53.73
N ILE A 939 63.03 -60.57 -54.52
CA ILE A 939 62.32 -59.96 -55.66
C ILE A 939 62.58 -60.79 -56.91
N GLN A 940 61.56 -61.55 -57.32
CA GLN A 940 61.62 -62.35 -58.56
C GLN A 940 61.07 -61.62 -59.79
N ALA A 941 60.34 -60.52 -59.60
CA ALA A 941 59.78 -59.76 -60.71
C ALA A 941 60.90 -59.06 -61.51
N PRO A 942 61.00 -59.23 -62.84
CA PRO A 942 61.97 -58.52 -63.65
C PRO A 942 61.50 -57.09 -63.88
N PHE A 943 62.13 -56.12 -63.21
CA PHE A 943 61.74 -54.71 -63.28
C PHE A 943 62.92 -53.77 -63.58
N LEU A 944 64.16 -54.28 -63.46
CA LEU A 944 65.38 -53.51 -63.69
C LEU A 944 65.77 -53.56 -65.18
N PRO A 945 65.96 -52.40 -65.84
CA PRO A 945 66.46 -52.33 -67.20
C PRO A 945 67.89 -52.86 -67.29
N CYS A 946 68.12 -53.86 -68.14
CA CYS A 946 69.43 -54.51 -68.33
C CYS A 946 69.73 -54.69 -69.82
N THR A 947 71.00 -54.95 -70.12
CA THR A 947 71.49 -55.28 -71.46
C THR A 947 72.11 -56.68 -71.42
N ALA A 948 71.66 -57.57 -72.31
CA ALA A 948 72.21 -58.91 -72.49
C ALA A 948 73.07 -58.98 -73.77
N TRP A 949 74.09 -59.83 -73.77
CA TRP A 949 75.07 -59.95 -74.85
C TRP A 949 75.19 -61.41 -75.30
N THR A 950 75.16 -61.69 -76.61
CA THR A 950 75.23 -63.05 -77.18
C THR A 950 76.33 -63.15 -78.25
N PRO A 951 77.15 -64.24 -78.26
CA PRO A 951 78.24 -64.42 -79.23
C PRO A 951 77.73 -64.84 -80.63
N GLU A 952 78.39 -64.38 -81.70
CA GLU A 952 78.08 -64.77 -83.09
C GLU A 952 78.74 -66.12 -83.49
N PRO A 953 78.01 -67.05 -84.16
CA PRO A 953 78.59 -68.27 -84.74
C PRO A 953 79.36 -67.99 -86.05
N SER A 954 80.58 -68.51 -86.21
CA SER A 954 81.40 -68.33 -87.42
C SER A 954 80.77 -68.92 -88.71
N PRO A 955 81.08 -68.40 -89.92
CA PRO A 955 80.33 -68.70 -91.14
C PRO A 955 80.72 -70.04 -91.78
N SER A 956 79.75 -70.93 -92.03
CA SER A 956 79.89 -72.12 -92.87
C SER A 956 79.82 -71.78 -94.37
N LEU A 957 80.83 -72.20 -95.13
CA LEU A 957 80.84 -72.19 -96.60
C LEU A 957 79.94 -73.30 -97.19
N THR A 958 78.87 -72.91 -97.90
CA THR A 958 78.29 -73.69 -99.02
C THR A 958 78.08 -72.80 -100.25
N SER A 959 78.84 -73.12 -101.31
CA SER A 959 78.67 -72.91 -102.75
C SER A 959 78.12 -71.58 -103.30
N HIS A 960 79.02 -70.67 -103.71
CA HIS A 960 79.24 -70.28 -105.12
C HIS A 960 80.45 -69.33 -105.27
N GLY A 961 81.55 -69.86 -105.84
CA GLY A 961 82.35 -69.21 -106.90
C GLY A 961 83.28 -68.02 -106.61
N LYS A 962 84.60 -68.32 -106.55
CA LYS A 962 85.77 -67.61 -107.16
C LYS A 962 86.06 -66.17 -106.68
N HIS A 963 87.25 -65.77 -106.22
CA HIS A 963 88.63 -66.21 -106.44
C HIS A 963 89.46 -66.10 -105.15
N ALA A 964 90.27 -67.12 -104.91
CA ALA A 964 91.32 -67.15 -103.89
C ALA A 964 92.70 -66.97 -104.53
N SER A 965 93.49 -66.07 -103.95
CA SER A 965 94.95 -66.13 -103.80
C SER A 965 95.31 -64.95 -102.88
N GLY A 966 95.99 -65.05 -101.75
CA GLY A 966 96.65 -66.12 -101.03
C GLY A 966 97.44 -65.44 -99.90
N ARG A 967 97.70 -66.20 -98.83
CA ARG A 967 98.68 -65.94 -97.75
C ARG A 967 98.23 -64.99 -96.63
N TRP A 968 97.93 -65.58 -95.47
CA TRP A 968 98.49 -65.11 -94.20
C TRP A 968 99.22 -66.30 -93.59
N ALA A 969 100.55 -66.22 -93.62
CA ALA A 969 101.42 -66.96 -92.73
C ALA A 969 102.06 -65.91 -91.81
N ALA A 970 101.98 -66.18 -90.50
CA ALA A 970 102.80 -65.68 -89.39
C ALA A 970 102.78 -64.16 -89.05
N GLU A 971 102.53 -63.90 -87.75
CA GLU A 971 102.71 -62.65 -86.97
C GLU A 971 101.67 -61.52 -87.10
N GLY A 972 100.71 -61.47 -86.15
CA GLY A 972 99.82 -60.32 -85.89
C GLY A 972 98.71 -60.64 -84.86
N ASP A 973 98.50 -59.78 -83.86
CA ASP A 973 97.54 -59.96 -82.75
C ASP A 973 96.05 -60.06 -83.19
N PRO A 974 95.19 -60.85 -82.49
CA PRO A 974 93.77 -60.99 -82.81
C PRO A 974 92.90 -59.77 -82.41
N PRO A 975 91.72 -59.57 -83.04
CA PRO A 975 90.82 -58.43 -82.80
C PRO A 975 90.27 -58.36 -81.35
N PRO A 976 89.93 -57.16 -80.84
CA PRO A 976 89.43 -56.97 -79.48
C PRO A 976 88.07 -57.65 -79.25
N VAL A 977 87.90 -58.21 -78.05
CA VAL A 977 86.77 -59.07 -77.63
C VAL A 977 85.39 -58.39 -77.77
N GLU A 978 85.35 -57.07 -77.83
CA GLU A 978 84.13 -56.24 -77.84
C GLU A 978 83.34 -56.28 -79.15
N GLU A 979 83.99 -56.54 -80.28
CA GLU A 979 83.32 -56.58 -81.59
C GLU A 979 82.60 -57.91 -81.88
N LEU A 980 82.69 -58.88 -80.96
CA LEU A 980 82.22 -60.25 -81.15
C LEU A 980 80.87 -60.56 -80.48
N TYR A 981 80.23 -59.58 -79.82
CA TYR A 981 78.96 -59.77 -79.10
C TYR A 981 77.93 -58.66 -79.44
N GLN A 982 76.67 -59.01 -79.68
CA GLN A 982 75.60 -58.02 -79.93
C GLN A 982 74.74 -57.72 -78.67
N PRO A 983 74.53 -56.44 -78.29
CA PRO A 983 73.71 -56.06 -77.14
C PRO A 983 72.21 -55.99 -77.47
N HIS A 984 71.34 -56.48 -76.57
CA HIS A 984 69.89 -56.26 -76.64
C HIS A 984 69.30 -55.93 -75.26
N ALA A 985 68.31 -55.04 -75.24
CA ALA A 985 67.66 -54.59 -74.01
C ALA A 985 66.71 -55.67 -73.45
N THR A 986 66.77 -55.88 -72.14
CA THR A 986 65.93 -56.84 -71.42
C THR A 986 65.62 -56.34 -70.02
N LEU A 987 64.71 -57.01 -69.32
CA LEU A 987 64.49 -56.78 -67.88
C LEU A 987 65.05 -57.95 -67.09
N ALA A 988 65.54 -57.65 -65.90
CA ALA A 988 66.03 -58.66 -64.97
C ALA A 988 65.56 -58.34 -63.55
N SER A 989 65.53 -59.38 -62.72
CA SER A 989 65.53 -59.19 -61.26
C SER A 989 66.93 -58.82 -60.77
N PRO A 990 67.08 -58.25 -59.56
CA PRO A 990 68.40 -57.89 -59.02
C PRO A 990 69.41 -59.04 -58.93
N ALA A 991 68.93 -60.29 -58.84
CA ALA A 991 69.78 -61.49 -58.76
C ALA A 991 70.27 -61.99 -60.13
N GLU A 992 69.60 -61.59 -61.21
CA GLU A 992 69.86 -62.06 -62.58
C GLU A 992 70.69 -61.09 -63.41
N CYS A 993 71.01 -59.91 -62.85
CA CYS A 993 71.88 -58.95 -63.48
C CYS A 993 73.06 -58.58 -62.59
N TYR A 994 74.11 -58.07 -63.22
CA TYR A 994 75.36 -57.69 -62.56
C TYR A 994 75.77 -56.28 -62.96
N ALA A 995 76.56 -55.64 -62.11
CA ALA A 995 77.04 -54.29 -62.36
C ALA A 995 78.28 -54.26 -63.27
N ASP A 996 79.18 -55.24 -63.12
CA ASP A 996 80.47 -55.26 -63.82
C ASP A 996 80.35 -55.71 -65.28
N MET A 997 80.82 -54.85 -66.19
CA MET A 997 80.78 -55.10 -67.63
C MET A 997 81.62 -56.31 -68.05
N GLY A 998 82.64 -56.72 -67.29
CA GLY A 998 83.48 -57.87 -67.62
C GLY A 998 82.68 -59.18 -67.67
N ALA A 999 81.60 -59.30 -66.88
CA ALA A 999 80.74 -60.48 -66.89
C ALA A 999 79.99 -60.69 -68.23
N ARG A 1000 79.93 -59.68 -69.10
CA ARG A 1000 79.27 -59.75 -70.42
C ARG A 1000 79.89 -60.80 -71.33
N VAL A 1001 81.20 -61.05 -71.23
CA VAL A 1001 81.90 -62.03 -72.09
C VAL A 1001 81.43 -63.46 -71.82
N MET A 1002 80.77 -63.69 -70.68
CA MET A 1002 80.15 -64.96 -70.31
C MET A 1002 78.64 -64.99 -70.60
N GLY A 1003 78.07 -63.93 -71.18
CA GLY A 1003 76.65 -63.82 -71.52
C GLY A 1003 75.73 -63.42 -70.36
N PHE A 1004 76.27 -62.98 -69.21
CA PHE A 1004 75.45 -62.51 -68.11
C PHE A 1004 74.83 -61.12 -68.40
N LYS A 1005 73.62 -60.87 -67.88
CA LYS A 1005 72.90 -59.59 -68.07
C LYS A 1005 73.57 -58.49 -67.24
N ILE A 1006 73.78 -57.33 -67.86
CA ILE A 1006 74.39 -56.17 -67.18
C ILE A 1006 73.35 -55.08 -66.97
N LEU A 1007 73.34 -54.45 -65.79
CA LEU A 1007 72.42 -53.36 -65.50
C LEU A 1007 72.64 -52.18 -66.46
N HIS A 1008 71.55 -51.56 -66.92
CA HIS A 1008 71.60 -50.40 -67.83
C HIS A 1008 72.34 -49.21 -67.20
N SER A 1009 73.06 -48.44 -68.03
CA SER A 1009 73.94 -47.34 -67.60
C SER A 1009 73.27 -46.35 -66.65
N ASP A 1010 72.03 -45.98 -66.92
CA ASP A 1010 71.26 -45.00 -66.14
C ASP A 1010 71.08 -45.41 -64.66
N TRP A 1011 71.13 -46.71 -64.37
CA TRP A 1011 70.91 -47.25 -63.03
C TRP A 1011 72.19 -47.81 -62.39
N GLN A 1012 73.32 -47.81 -63.11
CA GLN A 1012 74.62 -48.29 -62.61
C GLN A 1012 75.08 -47.55 -61.35
N VAL A 1013 74.83 -46.24 -61.27
CA VAL A 1013 75.12 -45.41 -60.09
C VAL A 1013 74.35 -45.90 -58.85
N HIS A 1014 73.16 -46.47 -59.06
CA HIS A 1014 72.29 -46.99 -58.00
C HIS A 1014 72.43 -48.50 -57.78
N SER A 1015 73.38 -49.18 -58.44
CA SER A 1015 73.57 -50.64 -58.38
C SER A 1015 73.67 -51.19 -56.95
N ARG A 1016 74.44 -50.53 -56.09
CA ARG A 1016 74.55 -50.90 -54.66
C ARG A 1016 73.24 -50.75 -53.90
N MET A 1017 72.48 -49.67 -54.17
CA MET A 1017 71.19 -49.41 -53.52
C MET A 1017 70.12 -50.41 -53.96
N LEU A 1018 70.17 -50.83 -55.22
CA LEU A 1018 69.30 -51.86 -55.80
C LEU A 1018 69.75 -53.29 -55.46
N GLY A 1019 70.86 -53.45 -54.73
CA GLY A 1019 71.38 -54.74 -54.27
C GLY A 1019 71.89 -55.64 -55.38
N ILE A 1020 72.39 -55.05 -56.47
CA ILE A 1020 72.90 -55.76 -57.65
C ILE A 1020 74.35 -56.14 -57.38
N SER A 1021 74.68 -57.41 -57.58
CA SER A 1021 76.04 -57.92 -57.35
C SER A 1021 77.00 -57.40 -58.43
N ALA A 1022 78.24 -57.10 -58.04
CA ALA A 1022 79.26 -56.65 -59.00
C ALA A 1022 79.54 -57.73 -60.06
N HIS A 1023 79.75 -58.98 -59.63
CA HIS A 1023 80.05 -60.09 -60.52
C HIS A 1023 79.17 -61.32 -60.21
N PRO A 1024 78.92 -62.21 -61.20
CA PRO A 1024 78.27 -63.50 -61.01
C PRO A 1024 79.07 -64.41 -60.06
N PRO A 1025 78.43 -65.25 -59.23
CA PRO A 1025 79.14 -66.18 -58.35
C PRO A 1025 79.95 -67.19 -59.17
N VAL A 1026 81.10 -67.63 -58.66
CA VAL A 1026 82.01 -68.55 -59.37
C VAL A 1026 81.30 -69.83 -59.81
N SER A 1027 80.33 -70.34 -59.04
CA SER A 1027 79.51 -71.50 -59.43
C SER A 1027 78.69 -71.26 -60.71
N ALA A 1028 78.11 -70.08 -60.88
CA ALA A 1028 77.39 -69.71 -62.10
C ALA A 1028 78.35 -69.53 -63.28
N VAL A 1029 79.54 -68.95 -63.05
CA VAL A 1029 80.58 -68.83 -64.07
C VAL A 1029 81.05 -70.21 -64.56
N LEU A 1030 81.32 -71.15 -63.64
CA LEU A 1030 81.69 -72.53 -63.97
C LEU A 1030 80.58 -73.27 -64.72
N THR A 1031 79.33 -73.08 -64.28
CA THR A 1031 78.16 -73.68 -64.95
C THR A 1031 78.03 -73.15 -66.37
N GLN A 1032 78.23 -71.84 -66.56
CA GLN A 1032 78.19 -71.21 -67.87
C GLN A 1032 79.32 -71.71 -68.79
N LEU A 1033 80.52 -71.93 -68.26
CA LEU A 1033 81.65 -72.55 -68.98
C LEU A 1033 81.39 -74.00 -69.40
N GLU A 1034 80.69 -74.76 -68.55
CA GLU A 1034 80.31 -76.14 -68.83
C GLU A 1034 79.24 -76.23 -69.92
N HIS A 1035 78.25 -75.33 -69.90
CA HIS A 1035 77.15 -75.33 -70.87
C HIS A 1035 77.52 -74.67 -72.20
N SER A 1036 78.35 -73.62 -72.14
CA SER A 1036 78.73 -72.79 -73.30
C SER A 1036 80.23 -72.52 -73.29
N PRO A 1037 81.08 -73.54 -73.51
CA PRO A 1037 82.54 -73.36 -73.57
C PRO A 1037 82.93 -72.44 -74.74
N PRO A 1038 84.03 -71.67 -74.62
CA PRO A 1038 84.47 -70.77 -75.69
C PRO A 1038 84.83 -71.58 -76.95
N CYS A 1039 84.24 -71.22 -78.08
CA CYS A 1039 84.29 -72.01 -79.31
C CYS A 1039 85.53 -71.79 -80.18
N ASN A 1040 86.31 -70.73 -79.93
CA ASN A 1040 87.56 -70.46 -80.63
C ASN A 1040 88.56 -69.73 -79.71
N GLY A 1041 89.83 -69.67 -80.14
CA GLY A 1041 90.90 -69.05 -79.36
C GLY A 1041 90.67 -67.57 -79.00
N VAL A 1042 89.93 -66.81 -79.81
CA VAL A 1042 89.67 -65.39 -79.56
C VAL A 1042 88.62 -65.19 -78.46
N TYR A 1043 87.51 -65.93 -78.51
CA TYR A 1043 86.52 -65.94 -77.44
C TYR A 1043 87.11 -66.51 -76.14
N ALA A 1044 87.95 -67.55 -76.27
CA ALA A 1044 88.64 -68.14 -75.12
C ALA A 1044 89.54 -67.14 -74.42
N ARG A 1045 90.26 -66.26 -75.15
CA ARG A 1045 91.09 -65.21 -74.53
C ARG A 1045 90.25 -64.30 -73.63
N GLY A 1046 89.14 -63.74 -74.12
CA GLY A 1046 88.29 -62.84 -73.31
C GLY A 1046 87.68 -63.53 -72.09
N VAL A 1047 87.23 -64.78 -72.25
CA VAL A 1047 86.74 -65.61 -71.14
C VAL A 1047 87.86 -65.90 -70.14
N PHE A 1048 89.06 -66.25 -70.60
CA PHE A 1048 90.20 -66.56 -69.74
C PHE A 1048 90.75 -65.33 -69.02
N GLU A 1049 90.75 -64.16 -69.65
CA GLU A 1049 91.09 -62.89 -68.99
C GLU A 1049 90.09 -62.55 -67.89
N TYR A 1050 88.80 -62.76 -68.15
CA TYR A 1050 87.77 -62.60 -67.14
C TYR A 1050 87.90 -63.61 -65.99
N LEU A 1051 88.21 -64.88 -66.29
CA LEU A 1051 88.50 -65.89 -65.25
C LEU A 1051 89.78 -65.57 -64.47
N ALA A 1052 90.82 -65.08 -65.15
CA ALA A 1052 92.11 -64.73 -64.56
C ALA A 1052 91.97 -63.53 -63.62
N SER A 1053 91.20 -62.51 -64.01
CA SER A 1053 90.92 -61.36 -63.12
C SER A 1053 90.19 -61.78 -61.85
N ARG A 1054 89.48 -62.91 -61.89
CA ARG A 1054 88.69 -63.46 -60.78
C ARG A 1054 89.29 -64.71 -60.14
N GLN A 1055 90.51 -65.10 -60.51
CA GLN A 1055 91.12 -66.36 -60.09
C GLN A 1055 91.25 -66.51 -58.56
N ALA A 1056 91.37 -65.40 -57.84
CA ALA A 1056 91.45 -65.38 -56.37
C ALA A 1056 90.15 -65.86 -55.68
N GLU A 1057 89.02 -65.81 -56.39
CA GLU A 1057 87.72 -66.29 -55.89
C GLU A 1057 87.53 -67.81 -56.05
N PHE A 1058 88.43 -68.49 -56.78
CA PHE A 1058 88.31 -69.91 -57.08
C PHE A 1058 88.88 -70.76 -55.94
N SER A 1059 88.01 -71.52 -55.27
CA SER A 1059 88.41 -72.52 -54.28
C SER A 1059 89.13 -73.71 -54.91
N GLN A 1060 89.82 -74.51 -54.10
CA GLN A 1060 90.52 -75.71 -54.59
C GLN A 1060 89.57 -76.70 -55.31
N ALA A 1061 88.32 -76.81 -54.85
CA ALA A 1061 87.28 -77.59 -55.52
C ALA A 1061 86.89 -77.02 -56.90
N ASN A 1062 86.80 -75.68 -57.02
CA ASN A 1062 86.52 -75.01 -58.30
C ASN A 1062 87.64 -75.27 -59.32
N TRP A 1063 88.90 -75.23 -58.89
CA TRP A 1063 90.05 -75.57 -59.73
C TRP A 1063 90.05 -77.05 -60.15
N HIS A 1064 89.65 -77.97 -59.27
CA HIS A 1064 89.46 -79.37 -59.64
C HIS A 1064 88.38 -79.54 -60.71
N LYS A 1065 87.25 -78.81 -60.60
CA LYS A 1065 86.19 -78.83 -61.61
C LYS A 1065 86.69 -78.27 -62.95
N LEU A 1066 87.40 -77.13 -62.95
CA LEU A 1066 88.03 -76.58 -64.17
C LEU A 1066 88.96 -77.58 -64.86
N LYS A 1067 89.81 -78.30 -64.11
CA LYS A 1067 90.71 -79.32 -64.67
C LYS A 1067 89.97 -80.46 -65.40
N SER A 1068 88.73 -80.74 -65.00
CA SER A 1068 87.90 -81.78 -65.62
C SER A 1068 87.07 -81.31 -66.82
N LEU A 1069 86.89 -79.99 -66.98
CA LEU A 1069 86.05 -79.43 -68.03
C LEU A 1069 86.81 -79.35 -69.35
N ALA A 1070 86.13 -79.74 -70.44
CA ALA A 1070 86.62 -79.60 -71.80
C ALA A 1070 86.24 -78.22 -72.37
N PHE A 1071 86.93 -77.17 -71.93
CA PHE A 1071 86.61 -75.79 -72.32
C PHE A 1071 87.80 -75.02 -72.91
N ILE A 1072 88.96 -75.66 -73.05
CA ILE A 1072 90.12 -75.10 -73.74
C ILE A 1072 90.04 -75.52 -75.21
N PRO A 1073 89.76 -74.61 -76.14
CA PRO A 1073 89.74 -74.96 -77.56
C PRO A 1073 91.15 -75.33 -78.03
N ILE A 1074 91.25 -76.41 -78.80
CA ILE A 1074 92.47 -76.84 -79.50
C ILE A 1074 92.26 -76.63 -81.00
N ASP A 1075 93.23 -76.01 -81.67
CA ASP A 1075 93.19 -75.85 -83.13
C ASP A 1075 93.42 -77.24 -83.78
N GLY A 1076 92.40 -77.74 -84.48
CA GLY A 1076 92.42 -78.99 -85.24
C GLY A 1076 92.09 -78.76 -86.70
#